data_AF-A0A1V8V2N1-F1
#
_entry.id   AF-A0A1V8V2N1-F1
#
_cell.length_a   1.000
_cell.length_b   1.000
_cell.length_c   1.000
_cell.angle_alpha   90.00
_cell.angle_beta   90.00
_cell.angle_gamma   90.00
#
_symmetry.space_group_name_H-M   'P 1'
#
loop_
_entity.id
_entity.type
_entity.pdbx_description
1 polymer ?
#
loop_
_entity_poly.entity_id
_entity_poly.type
_entity_poly.pdbx_seq_one_letter_code
_entity_poly.pdbx_strand_id
1 'polypeptide(L)'
;MPTATNGASTVVANGHKRPHDGDAAQSSEQIHPSRKRRLDYSEADAQFARMYDELADDVQTVRLAAAGKLIRALSVTSDAQIPRLQSAIARLIKGLCSGRKAARLGFSIALAETLRLAFGLGIPEFTLAGVTEQVGKLTTVEGNVTGQEKRDYLIGRRFAFQTILQSDVGANAEVPQHDFQALIGAVVEQMAEKPWMRRDCGAMLYEFLASPAGSRLSPERLQTIIDWLSAKTLWKTPEGVALWMLFGARPAIRLPVGVWDRKGPLAKSERNILSKVLQEVPVEDGDSTTTSSGSRQAAPSFAWSVIMRAMHQSDKAAAEKLDIPITETFATFWTACVDQTLFNESASSERKALGFQVLGLAISSAPPVAVGCVFSPNVLRCIMAQRADPQRYLFEAAKAPLNSLVSRAKQDAAVAGHAASSLVRAGAVNFDQASKTKTMDTLLTHADHSKLEAVMGDLKTMILKPALKAEDQGNAENARRIIADFMLAVVRSRKPAELFLGSFGTDYEPTPPQWLSAALNTLVEIGYWKLDKSLASPPISDVTRQVCRQRLSSVIGHVMKLPLAQASRTLLWAVEHLRSVGENSYGYPNAGKETKALVRKTDKRMRDTSMYSMMLGVPGSGNSEDVPRAFVLLYAMAVLQVYNEDPDARPALQDLHDCASEWDKNSQSVSILIELLLSFVSKQSTLY
;
A
#
# COMPACT_ATOMS: atom_id res chain seq x y z
N MET A 1 1.41 -38.86 57.90
CA MET A 1 1.27 -38.58 59.34
C MET A 1 2.06 -37.32 59.67
N PRO A 2 1.68 -36.51 60.69
CA PRO A 2 0.43 -35.76 60.92
C PRO A 2 0.71 -34.22 60.85
N THR A 3 -0.18 -33.22 61.02
CA THR A 3 -1.65 -33.01 61.21
C THR A 3 -1.97 -31.59 60.64
N ALA A 4 -3.14 -31.31 60.03
CA ALA A 4 -4.40 -30.77 60.61
C ALA A 4 -4.29 -29.36 61.28
N THR A 5 -5.23 -28.41 61.13
CA THR A 5 -6.69 -28.48 60.89
C THR A 5 -7.31 -27.32 60.08
N ASN A 6 -8.26 -27.67 59.18
CA ASN A 6 -9.62 -27.13 58.90
C ASN A 6 -9.99 -25.62 58.88
N GLY A 7 -10.77 -25.24 57.83
CA GLY A 7 -11.50 -23.96 57.74
C GLY A 7 -12.36 -23.75 56.47
N ALA A 8 -13.50 -24.46 56.37
CA ALA A 8 -14.69 -24.25 55.51
C ALA A 8 -14.58 -23.71 54.04
N SER A 9 -15.13 -24.47 53.08
CA SER A 9 -15.52 -23.99 51.75
C SER A 9 -16.94 -23.43 51.71
N THR A 10 -17.17 -22.37 50.93
CA THR A 10 -18.52 -21.94 50.52
C THR A 10 -18.58 -21.64 49.01
N VAL A 11 -18.97 -22.65 48.24
CA VAL A 11 -19.47 -22.48 46.86
C VAL A 11 -20.94 -22.09 46.96
N VAL A 12 -21.33 -20.90 46.49
CA VAL A 12 -22.75 -20.50 46.42
C VAL A 12 -23.28 -20.85 45.03
N ALA A 13 -24.17 -21.85 44.98
CA ALA A 13 -24.78 -22.34 43.75
C ALA A 13 -26.06 -21.58 43.37
N ASN A 14 -26.45 -21.73 42.10
CA ASN A 14 -27.66 -21.17 41.49
C ASN A 14 -28.93 -21.42 42.32
N GLY A 15 -29.66 -20.35 42.65
CA GLY A 15 -31.01 -20.43 43.18
C GLY A 15 -32.00 -20.88 42.10
N HIS A 16 -32.43 -22.14 42.14
CA HIS A 16 -33.52 -22.65 41.31
C HIS A 16 -34.90 -22.35 41.93
N LYS A 17 -35.85 -21.97 41.07
CA LYS A 17 -37.28 -21.86 41.39
C LYS A 17 -37.86 -23.18 41.91
N ARG A 18 -38.81 -23.10 42.84
CA ARG A 18 -39.92 -24.05 43.04
C ARG A 18 -41.03 -23.37 43.89
N PRO A 19 -42.28 -23.87 43.87
CA PRO A 19 -43.34 -23.22 43.10
C PRO A 19 -44.47 -22.66 43.98
N HIS A 20 -45.43 -21.98 43.36
CA HIS A 20 -46.79 -21.87 43.91
C HIS A 20 -47.82 -21.89 42.77
N ASP A 21 -48.50 -23.02 42.63
CA ASP A 21 -49.80 -23.11 41.95
C ASP A 21 -50.91 -22.74 42.95
N GLY A 22 -52.10 -22.41 42.44
CA GLY A 22 -53.33 -22.39 43.25
C GLY A 22 -53.77 -21.00 43.68
N ASP A 23 -54.44 -20.30 42.77
CA ASP A 23 -55.38 -19.24 43.11
C ASP A 23 -56.65 -19.87 43.73
N ALA A 24 -57.09 -19.40 44.89
CA ALA A 24 -58.35 -19.82 45.49
C ALA A 24 -58.99 -18.71 46.36
N ALA A 25 -59.84 -17.93 45.69
CA ALA A 25 -61.03 -17.27 46.24
C ALA A 25 -60.90 -16.07 47.22
N GLN A 26 -61.16 -14.89 46.63
CA GLN A 26 -62.23 -13.95 47.01
C GLN A 26 -62.03 -12.91 48.14
N SER A 27 -62.37 -11.66 47.77
CA SER A 27 -62.77 -10.51 48.60
C SER A 27 -61.70 -9.94 49.56
N SER A 28 -61.58 -8.63 49.79
CA SER A 28 -62.37 -7.45 49.40
C SER A 28 -61.45 -6.20 49.32
N GLU A 29 -61.92 -5.11 48.68
CA GLU A 29 -61.67 -3.69 49.04
C GLU A 29 -60.28 -3.22 49.57
N GLN A 30 -59.62 -2.15 49.11
CA GLN A 30 -59.91 -1.02 48.21
C GLN A 30 -58.56 -0.56 47.59
N ILE A 31 -58.54 -0.07 46.34
CA ILE A 31 -57.31 0.48 45.72
C ILE A 31 -57.39 2.01 45.66
N HIS A 32 -56.39 2.67 46.24
CA HIS A 32 -56.25 4.13 46.31
C HIS A 32 -56.27 4.79 44.91
N PRO A 33 -56.92 5.97 44.71
CA PRO A 33 -57.22 6.49 43.36
C PRO A 33 -56.00 6.86 42.48
N SER A 34 -54.80 6.92 43.05
CA SER A 34 -53.58 7.42 42.42
C SER A 34 -52.80 6.41 41.57
N ARG A 35 -53.23 5.13 41.48
CA ARG A 35 -52.46 4.07 40.78
C ARG A 35 -53.09 3.49 39.50
N LYS A 36 -54.10 4.15 38.92
CA LYS A 36 -54.67 3.83 37.60
C LYS A 36 -54.70 5.03 36.64
N ARG A 37 -53.51 5.43 36.17
CA ARG A 37 -53.32 5.85 34.77
C ARG A 37 -52.50 4.78 34.06
N ARG A 38 -53.15 3.70 33.64
CA ARG A 38 -52.65 2.95 32.48
C ARG A 38 -52.88 3.87 31.28
N LEU A 39 -51.82 4.27 30.60
CA LEU A 39 -51.98 4.77 29.23
C LEU A 39 -52.29 3.54 28.38
N ASP A 40 -53.45 3.53 27.74
CA ASP A 40 -53.74 2.55 26.70
C ASP A 40 -52.90 2.92 25.48
N TYR A 41 -51.80 2.19 25.29
CA TYR A 41 -50.97 2.31 24.08
C TYR A 41 -51.77 1.81 22.88
N SER A 42 -51.88 2.64 21.84
CA SER A 42 -52.59 2.26 20.62
C SER A 42 -51.80 1.22 19.81
N GLU A 43 -52.47 0.51 18.91
CA GLU A 43 -51.78 -0.38 17.97
C GLU A 43 -50.74 0.38 17.13
N ALA A 44 -51.01 1.64 16.78
CA ALA A 44 -50.06 2.51 16.11
C ALA A 44 -48.82 2.78 16.97
N ASP A 45 -48.94 3.02 18.28
CA ASP A 45 -47.80 3.18 19.17
C ASP A 45 -46.93 1.91 19.25
N ALA A 46 -47.57 0.74 19.26
CA ALA A 46 -46.88 -0.55 19.20
C ALA A 46 -46.15 -0.76 17.86
N GLN A 47 -46.74 -0.34 16.74
CA GLN A 47 -46.08 -0.36 15.43
C GLN A 47 -44.89 0.60 15.39
N PHE A 48 -45.01 1.83 15.90
CA PHE A 48 -43.89 2.76 16.02
C PHE A 48 -42.78 2.21 16.92
N ALA A 49 -43.10 1.61 18.07
CA ALA A 49 -42.11 0.99 18.95
C ALA A 49 -41.31 -0.12 18.23
N ARG A 50 -42.00 -1.02 17.51
CA ARG A 50 -41.35 -2.06 16.69
C ARG A 50 -40.41 -1.44 15.64
N MET A 51 -40.83 -0.39 14.94
CA MET A 51 -39.96 0.29 13.97
C MET A 51 -38.70 0.86 14.63
N TYR A 52 -38.80 1.48 15.82
CA TYR A 52 -37.62 1.98 16.55
C TYR A 52 -36.69 0.86 17.04
N ASP A 53 -37.21 -0.30 17.45
CA ASP A 53 -36.36 -1.45 17.80
C ASP A 53 -35.69 -2.07 16.56
N GLU A 54 -36.41 -2.21 15.43
CA GLU A 54 -35.84 -2.70 14.15
C GLU A 54 -34.73 -1.77 13.60
N LEU A 55 -34.75 -0.46 13.89
CA LEU A 55 -33.64 0.46 13.57
C LEU A 55 -32.33 0.12 14.31
N ALA A 56 -32.39 -0.65 15.39
CA ALA A 56 -31.24 -1.10 16.16
C ALA A 56 -30.81 -2.55 15.87
N ASP A 57 -31.44 -3.22 14.91
CA ASP A 57 -31.10 -4.57 14.48
C ASP A 57 -29.68 -4.64 13.86
N ASP A 58 -28.95 -5.74 14.07
CA ASP A 58 -27.59 -5.92 13.54
C ASP A 58 -27.58 -6.10 12.00
N VAL A 59 -28.68 -6.53 11.38
CA VAL A 59 -28.83 -6.74 9.94
C VAL A 59 -29.17 -5.44 9.20
N GLN A 60 -28.33 -5.05 8.23
CA GLN A 60 -28.50 -3.79 7.49
C GLN A 60 -29.84 -3.67 6.75
N THR A 61 -30.32 -4.76 6.15
CA THR A 61 -31.59 -4.75 5.40
C THR A 61 -32.80 -4.54 6.31
N VAL A 62 -32.77 -5.05 7.55
CA VAL A 62 -33.81 -4.81 8.56
C VAL A 62 -33.84 -3.32 8.93
N ARG A 63 -32.68 -2.73 9.25
CA ARG A 63 -32.58 -1.29 9.58
C ARG A 63 -33.10 -0.39 8.45
N LEU A 64 -32.74 -0.69 7.20
CA LEU A 64 -33.19 0.08 6.03
C LEU A 64 -34.69 -0.07 5.79
N ALA A 65 -35.25 -1.28 5.95
CA ALA A 65 -36.69 -1.51 5.85
C ALA A 65 -37.44 -0.76 6.95
N ALA A 66 -36.95 -0.79 8.20
CA ALA A 66 -37.52 -0.08 9.33
C ALA A 66 -37.53 1.44 9.15
N ALA A 67 -36.41 2.01 8.66
CA ALA A 67 -36.35 3.43 8.30
C ALA A 67 -37.38 3.77 7.21
N GLY A 68 -37.48 2.96 6.16
CA GLY A 68 -38.48 3.14 5.10
C GLY A 68 -39.93 3.07 5.59
N LYS A 69 -40.26 2.12 6.49
CA LYS A 69 -41.58 2.04 7.14
C LYS A 69 -41.86 3.29 7.98
N LEU A 70 -40.90 3.73 8.79
CA LEU A 70 -41.03 4.88 9.68
C LEU A 70 -41.27 6.17 8.91
N ILE A 71 -40.50 6.43 7.85
CA ILE A 71 -40.67 7.63 7.01
C ILE A 71 -42.03 7.63 6.31
N ARG A 72 -42.50 6.48 5.79
CA ARG A 72 -43.86 6.37 5.23
C ARG A 72 -44.95 6.69 6.26
N ALA A 73 -44.80 6.21 7.50
CA ALA A 73 -45.74 6.51 8.57
C ALA A 73 -45.73 7.98 9.00
N LEU A 74 -44.58 8.66 8.91
CA LEU A 74 -44.41 10.09 9.20
C LEU A 74 -44.85 10.99 8.03
N SER A 75 -44.84 10.49 6.79
CA SER A 75 -45.30 11.25 5.60
C SER A 75 -46.83 11.32 5.48
N VAL A 76 -47.60 10.61 6.31
CA VAL A 76 -49.07 10.62 6.26
C VAL A 76 -49.61 11.97 6.74
N THR A 77 -50.12 12.76 5.80
CA THR A 77 -50.79 14.05 6.06
C THR A 77 -51.96 13.86 7.02
N SER A 78 -51.89 14.51 8.18
CA SER A 78 -52.89 14.48 9.24
C SER A 78 -52.59 15.56 10.28
N ASP A 79 -53.57 15.98 11.08
CA ASP A 79 -53.38 16.96 12.16
C ASP A 79 -52.30 16.53 13.17
N ALA A 80 -52.10 15.22 13.31
CA ALA A 80 -51.06 14.62 14.16
C ALA A 80 -49.66 14.57 13.50
N GLN A 81 -49.49 14.97 12.24
CA GLN A 81 -48.23 14.83 11.51
C GLN A 81 -47.09 15.64 12.14
N ILE A 82 -47.32 16.92 12.45
CA ILE A 82 -46.28 17.80 13.03
C ILE A 82 -45.87 17.32 14.43
N PRO A 83 -46.80 17.02 15.38
CA PRO A 83 -46.43 16.41 16.66
C PRO A 83 -45.72 15.05 16.53
N ARG A 84 -46.10 14.22 15.56
CA ARG A 84 -45.43 12.93 15.28
C ARG A 84 -43.99 13.14 14.79
N LEU A 85 -43.76 14.08 13.88
CA LEU A 85 -42.42 14.45 13.41
C LEU A 85 -41.55 14.97 14.55
N GLN A 86 -42.05 15.88 15.39
CA GLN A 86 -41.33 16.37 16.59
C GLN A 86 -41.00 15.22 17.56
N SER A 87 -41.95 14.33 17.83
CA SER A 87 -41.74 13.13 18.68
C SER A 87 -40.73 12.16 18.07
N ALA A 88 -40.75 11.98 16.75
CA ALA A 88 -39.82 11.13 16.03
C ALA A 88 -38.40 11.69 16.06
N ILE A 89 -38.19 12.98 15.76
CA ILE A 89 -36.89 13.65 15.87
C ILE A 89 -36.34 13.49 17.30
N ALA A 90 -37.16 13.74 18.33
CA ALA A 90 -36.75 13.57 19.73
C ALA A 90 -36.34 12.13 20.08
N ARG A 91 -37.13 11.14 19.65
CA ARG A 91 -36.83 9.70 19.86
C ARG A 91 -35.58 9.28 19.10
N LEU A 92 -35.42 9.76 17.87
CA LEU A 92 -34.31 9.39 17.02
C LEU A 92 -32.98 9.94 17.56
N ILE A 93 -32.94 11.21 17.98
CA ILE A 93 -31.79 11.82 18.66
C ILE A 93 -31.40 11.01 19.91
N LYS A 94 -32.37 10.68 20.78
CA LYS A 94 -32.13 9.85 21.97
C LYS A 94 -31.58 8.46 21.63
N GLY A 95 -32.05 7.86 20.54
CA GLY A 95 -31.56 6.54 20.08
C GLY A 95 -30.10 6.54 19.62
N LEU A 96 -29.56 7.66 19.16
CA LEU A 96 -28.13 7.79 18.81
C LEU A 96 -27.21 7.69 20.04
N CYS A 97 -27.71 8.03 21.23
CA CYS A 97 -27.03 7.84 22.51
C CYS A 97 -27.07 6.37 22.99
N SER A 98 -27.78 5.47 22.31
CA SER A 98 -27.85 4.05 22.69
C SER A 98 -26.50 3.34 22.56
N GLY A 99 -26.17 2.52 23.56
CA GLY A 99 -25.01 1.61 23.53
C GLY A 99 -25.22 0.34 22.70
N ARG A 100 -26.42 0.10 22.12
CA ARG A 100 -26.67 -1.04 21.22
C ARG A 100 -25.81 -0.89 19.94
N LYS A 101 -25.02 -1.92 19.59
CA LYS A 101 -23.98 -1.87 18.54
C LYS A 101 -24.43 -1.24 17.22
N ALA A 102 -25.60 -1.62 16.71
CA ALA A 102 -26.10 -1.18 15.40
C ALA A 102 -27.06 0.02 15.44
N ALA A 103 -27.53 0.46 16.62
CA ALA A 103 -28.54 1.52 16.75
C ALA A 103 -28.17 2.79 15.99
N ARG A 104 -26.94 3.29 16.17
CA ARG A 104 -26.47 4.53 15.54
C ARG A 104 -26.60 4.53 14.02
N LEU A 105 -26.46 3.36 13.37
CA LEU A 105 -26.54 3.24 11.92
C LEU A 105 -27.97 3.43 11.39
N GLY A 106 -28.96 2.73 11.98
CA GLY A 106 -30.36 2.84 11.53
C GLY A 106 -30.98 4.16 11.97
N PHE A 107 -30.73 4.58 13.21
CA PHE A 107 -31.25 5.83 13.76
C PHE A 107 -30.73 7.07 13.01
N SER A 108 -29.46 7.11 12.56
CA SER A 108 -28.96 8.21 11.73
C SER A 108 -29.65 8.26 10.37
N ILE A 109 -29.84 7.13 9.69
CA ILE A 109 -30.54 7.10 8.39
C ILE A 109 -31.98 7.61 8.56
N ALA A 110 -32.70 7.07 9.54
CA ALA A 110 -34.07 7.49 9.82
C ALA A 110 -34.18 8.99 10.19
N LEU A 111 -33.22 9.53 10.97
CA LEU A 111 -33.22 10.94 11.32
C LEU A 111 -32.87 11.84 10.13
N ALA A 112 -31.95 11.47 9.24
CA ALA A 112 -31.64 12.25 8.04
C ALA A 112 -32.89 12.42 7.15
N GLU A 113 -33.60 11.32 6.88
CA GLU A 113 -34.81 11.37 6.06
C GLU A 113 -35.98 12.06 6.80
N THR A 114 -36.08 11.92 8.13
CA THR A 114 -37.10 12.62 8.93
C THR A 114 -36.88 14.14 8.89
N LEU A 115 -35.62 14.59 8.93
CA LEU A 115 -35.27 16.01 8.78
C LEU A 115 -35.59 16.52 7.37
N ARG A 116 -35.24 15.79 6.30
CA ARG A 116 -35.61 16.17 4.93
C ARG A 116 -37.12 16.28 4.76
N LEU A 117 -37.89 15.34 5.31
CA LEU A 117 -39.35 15.38 5.30
C LEU A 117 -39.88 16.61 6.07
N ALA A 118 -39.40 16.84 7.29
CA ALA A 118 -39.86 17.94 8.15
C ALA A 118 -39.60 19.33 7.53
N PHE A 119 -38.40 19.56 6.99
CA PHE A 119 -38.05 20.82 6.32
C PHE A 119 -38.71 20.96 4.93
N GLY A 120 -38.89 19.86 4.20
CA GLY A 120 -39.58 19.84 2.91
C GLY A 120 -41.08 20.18 2.99
N LEU A 121 -41.68 20.18 4.18
CA LEU A 121 -43.04 20.65 4.43
C LEU A 121 -43.15 22.18 4.63
N GLY A 122 -42.03 22.91 4.74
CA GLY A 122 -42.02 24.38 4.89
C GLY A 122 -42.62 24.89 6.21
N ILE A 123 -42.65 24.06 7.25
CA ILE A 123 -43.29 24.33 8.54
C ILE A 123 -42.41 25.27 9.40
N PRO A 124 -42.90 26.45 9.83
CA PRO A 124 -42.11 27.42 10.62
C PRO A 124 -41.55 26.89 11.94
N GLU A 125 -42.22 25.92 12.56
CA GLU A 125 -41.82 25.29 13.82
C GLU A 125 -40.57 24.39 13.69
N PHE A 126 -40.17 24.02 12.47
CA PHE A 126 -38.94 23.24 12.22
C PHE A 126 -37.79 24.16 11.78
N THR A 127 -37.16 24.83 12.75
CA THR A 127 -35.91 25.59 12.52
C THR A 127 -34.67 24.72 12.76
N LEU A 128 -33.59 25.00 12.04
CA LEU A 128 -32.31 24.31 12.18
C LEU A 128 -31.64 24.63 13.52
N ALA A 129 -31.78 25.86 14.04
CA ALA A 129 -31.37 26.18 15.40
C ALA A 129 -32.16 25.39 16.43
N GLY A 130 -33.49 25.24 16.26
CA GLY A 130 -34.34 24.46 17.16
C GLY A 130 -33.94 22.98 17.22
N VAL A 131 -33.69 22.35 16.06
CA VAL A 131 -33.16 20.97 16.00
C VAL A 131 -31.76 20.88 16.62
N THR A 132 -30.89 21.86 16.38
CA THR A 132 -29.53 21.91 16.96
C THR A 132 -29.57 22.02 18.50
N GLU A 133 -30.44 22.88 19.03
CA GLU A 133 -30.65 23.05 20.46
C GLU A 133 -31.26 21.78 21.08
N GLN A 134 -32.22 21.14 20.38
CA GLN A 134 -32.80 19.86 20.77
C GLN A 134 -31.74 18.75 20.83
N VAL A 135 -30.78 18.71 19.90
CA VAL A 135 -29.62 17.81 19.99
C VAL A 135 -28.81 18.12 21.24
N GLY A 136 -28.47 19.38 21.50
CA GLY A 136 -27.74 19.78 22.72
C GLY A 136 -28.44 19.32 24.00
N LYS A 137 -29.74 19.58 24.13
CA LYS A 137 -30.57 19.16 25.29
C LYS A 137 -30.64 17.64 25.43
N LEU A 138 -31.03 16.91 24.38
CA LEU A 138 -31.31 15.47 24.45
C LEU A 138 -30.06 14.59 24.50
N THR A 139 -28.88 15.15 24.19
CA THR A 139 -27.60 14.42 24.24
C THR A 139 -26.66 14.91 25.35
N THR A 140 -27.15 15.76 26.25
CA THR A 140 -26.46 16.11 27.49
C THR A 140 -26.79 15.10 28.58
N VAL A 141 -25.82 14.81 29.44
CA VAL A 141 -25.94 13.88 30.56
C VAL A 141 -26.62 14.57 31.74
N GLU A 142 -27.72 13.99 32.22
CA GLU A 142 -28.37 14.38 33.48
C GLU A 142 -27.99 13.40 34.59
N GLY A 143 -27.59 13.92 35.76
CA GLY A 143 -27.27 13.11 36.94
C GLY A 143 -25.92 12.39 36.90
N ASN A 144 -25.73 11.44 37.83
CA ASN A 144 -24.45 10.80 38.10
C ASN A 144 -24.29 9.47 37.33
N VAL A 145 -24.23 9.54 36.00
CA VAL A 145 -24.12 8.36 35.12
C VAL A 145 -22.67 7.85 35.00
N THR A 146 -22.51 6.62 34.52
CA THR A 146 -21.21 5.96 34.35
C THR A 146 -20.34 6.64 33.28
N GLY A 147 -19.01 6.40 33.34
CA GLY A 147 -18.08 6.93 32.33
C GLY A 147 -18.36 6.42 30.90
N GLN A 148 -18.93 5.22 30.77
CA GLN A 148 -19.34 4.67 29.48
C GLN A 148 -20.57 5.39 28.92
N GLU A 149 -21.60 5.62 29.74
CA GLU A 149 -22.78 6.39 29.32
C GLU A 149 -22.39 7.82 28.91
N LYS A 150 -21.54 8.51 29.68
CA LYS A 150 -21.01 9.84 29.29
C LYS A 150 -20.36 9.83 27.90
N ARG A 151 -19.64 8.75 27.56
CA ARG A 151 -19.03 8.56 26.25
C ARG A 151 -20.07 8.29 25.16
N ASP A 152 -21.07 7.46 25.42
CA ASP A 152 -22.13 7.12 24.48
C ASP A 152 -23.06 8.31 24.17
N TYR A 153 -23.31 9.19 25.14
CA TYR A 153 -23.99 10.47 24.95
C TYR A 153 -23.21 11.42 24.02
N LEU A 154 -21.90 11.61 24.26
CA LEU A 154 -21.03 12.41 23.41
C LEU A 154 -20.93 11.87 21.97
N ILE A 155 -20.85 10.55 21.81
CA ILE A 155 -20.88 9.89 20.50
C ILE A 155 -22.25 10.11 19.83
N GLY A 156 -23.36 9.95 20.57
CA GLY A 156 -24.70 10.22 20.08
C GLY A 156 -24.88 11.65 19.56
N ARG A 157 -24.34 12.66 20.28
CA ARG A 157 -24.31 14.06 19.82
C ARG A 157 -23.54 14.24 18.52
N ARG A 158 -22.38 13.58 18.37
CA ARG A 158 -21.60 13.59 17.12
C ARG A 158 -22.41 13.00 15.97
N PHE A 159 -23.05 11.84 16.18
CA PHE A 159 -23.90 11.22 15.16
C PHE A 159 -25.11 12.09 14.83
N ALA A 160 -25.70 12.79 15.79
CA ALA A 160 -26.83 13.68 15.55
C ALA A 160 -26.42 14.86 14.64
N PHE A 161 -25.31 15.52 14.93
CA PHE A 161 -24.77 16.57 14.05
C PHE A 161 -24.33 16.04 12.68
N GLN A 162 -23.72 14.85 12.61
CA GLN A 162 -23.40 14.20 11.33
C GLN A 162 -24.66 13.99 10.49
N THR A 163 -25.73 13.55 11.13
CA THR A 163 -27.03 13.30 10.49
C THR A 163 -27.67 14.58 9.98
N ILE A 164 -27.61 15.67 10.75
CA ILE A 164 -28.09 16.99 10.30
C ILE A 164 -27.29 17.46 9.09
N LEU A 165 -25.96 17.33 9.10
CA LEU A 165 -25.12 17.70 7.95
C LEU A 165 -25.41 16.83 6.71
N GLN A 166 -25.57 15.50 6.89
CA GLN A 166 -25.87 14.54 5.81
C GLN A 166 -27.34 14.59 5.32
N SER A 167 -28.24 15.26 6.06
CA SER A 167 -29.59 15.55 5.58
C SER A 167 -29.60 16.58 4.44
N ASP A 168 -28.50 17.32 4.25
CA ASP A 168 -28.34 18.48 3.36
C ASP A 168 -29.26 19.67 3.65
N VAL A 169 -30.11 19.60 4.68
CA VAL A 169 -30.99 20.71 5.11
C VAL A 169 -30.20 22.00 5.36
N GLY A 170 -29.08 21.92 6.09
CA GLY A 170 -28.19 23.07 6.33
C GLY A 170 -27.49 23.62 5.09
N ALA A 171 -27.61 22.97 3.93
CA ALA A 171 -27.13 23.49 2.65
C ALA A 171 -28.24 24.14 1.81
N ASN A 172 -29.53 23.99 2.15
CA ASN A 172 -30.62 24.70 1.49
C ASN A 172 -30.48 26.22 1.73
N ALA A 173 -30.64 27.02 0.68
CA ALA A 173 -30.56 28.48 0.73
C ALA A 173 -31.74 29.12 1.52
N GLU A 174 -32.88 28.43 1.63
CA GLU A 174 -34.05 28.88 2.38
C GLU A 174 -33.83 28.88 3.91
N VAL A 175 -32.88 28.08 4.40
CA VAL A 175 -32.53 28.04 5.83
C VAL A 175 -31.83 29.35 6.23
N PRO A 176 -32.29 30.07 7.27
CA PRO A 176 -31.69 31.33 7.68
C PRO A 176 -30.20 31.21 8.06
N GLN A 177 -29.45 32.29 7.88
CA GLN A 177 -28.01 32.28 8.18
C GLN A 177 -27.70 32.07 9.67
N HIS A 178 -28.51 32.62 10.58
CA HIS A 178 -28.35 32.41 12.02
C HIS A 178 -28.59 30.94 12.43
N ASP A 179 -29.51 30.27 11.74
CA ASP A 179 -29.84 28.85 11.90
C ASP A 179 -28.64 27.95 11.52
N PHE A 180 -27.98 28.30 10.41
CA PHE A 180 -26.74 27.64 9.99
C PHE A 180 -25.57 27.95 10.94
N GLN A 181 -25.44 29.19 11.41
CA GLN A 181 -24.42 29.60 12.40
C GLN A 181 -24.55 28.82 13.72
N ALA A 182 -25.78 28.57 14.18
CA ALA A 182 -26.03 27.77 15.39
C ALA A 182 -25.55 26.32 15.22
N LEU A 183 -25.87 25.66 14.10
CA LEU A 183 -25.39 24.31 13.79
C LEU A 183 -23.87 24.22 13.75
N ILE A 184 -23.23 25.12 12.99
CA ILE A 184 -21.76 25.11 12.83
C ILE A 184 -21.07 25.43 14.16
N GLY A 185 -21.60 26.36 14.96
CA GLY A 185 -21.11 26.64 16.30
C GLY A 185 -21.10 25.39 17.18
N ALA A 186 -22.25 24.71 17.28
CA ALA A 186 -22.37 23.49 18.09
C ALA A 186 -21.44 22.35 17.62
N VAL A 187 -21.26 22.19 16.30
CA VAL A 187 -20.32 21.23 15.71
C VAL A 187 -18.87 21.56 16.08
N VAL A 188 -18.46 22.82 15.93
CA VAL A 188 -17.08 23.26 16.17
C VAL A 188 -16.77 23.30 17.68
N GLU A 189 -17.76 23.57 18.53
CA GLU A 189 -17.63 23.45 19.98
C GLU A 189 -17.42 22.00 20.43
N GLN A 190 -18.18 21.05 19.89
CA GLN A 190 -17.92 19.64 20.16
C GLN A 190 -16.54 19.18 19.62
N MET A 191 -16.11 19.71 18.47
CA MET A 191 -14.78 19.45 17.90
C MET A 191 -13.65 19.98 18.81
N ALA A 192 -13.88 21.09 19.53
CA ALA A 192 -12.92 21.67 20.47
C ALA A 192 -12.89 20.95 21.83
N GLU A 193 -13.98 20.30 22.25
CA GLU A 193 -14.16 19.79 23.62
C GLU A 193 -13.14 18.71 24.05
N LYS A 194 -12.82 17.75 23.17
CA LYS A 194 -11.93 16.61 23.46
C LYS A 194 -11.07 16.23 22.24
N PRO A 195 -9.76 15.98 22.38
CA PRO A 195 -8.90 15.56 21.25
C PRO A 195 -9.39 14.32 20.51
N TRP A 196 -9.88 13.29 21.24
CA TRP A 196 -10.40 12.07 20.62
C TRP A 196 -11.72 12.28 19.86
N MET A 197 -12.48 13.33 20.18
CA MET A 197 -13.71 13.71 19.46
C MET A 197 -13.40 14.61 18.26
N ARG A 198 -12.35 15.44 18.35
CA ARG A 198 -11.93 16.38 17.31
C ARG A 198 -11.82 15.72 15.94
N ARG A 199 -11.18 14.56 15.87
CA ARG A 199 -11.00 13.76 14.66
C ARG A 199 -12.33 13.41 14.01
N ASP A 200 -13.27 12.88 14.78
CA ASP A 200 -14.55 12.38 14.28
C ASP A 200 -15.47 13.54 13.87
N CYS A 201 -15.42 14.68 14.57
CA CYS A 201 -16.14 15.90 14.17
C CYS A 201 -15.49 16.59 12.95
N GLY A 202 -14.16 16.63 12.89
CA GLY A 202 -13.42 17.20 11.76
C GLY A 202 -13.60 16.40 10.47
N ALA A 203 -13.63 15.06 10.57
CA ALA A 203 -13.93 14.18 9.44
C ALA A 203 -15.34 14.39 8.92
N MET A 204 -16.33 14.43 9.82
CA MET A 204 -17.73 14.73 9.52
C MET A 204 -17.91 16.09 8.82
N LEU A 205 -17.24 17.14 9.31
CA LEU A 205 -17.30 18.48 8.71
C LEU A 205 -16.59 18.52 7.33
N TYR A 206 -15.46 17.83 7.20
CA TYR A 206 -14.73 17.69 5.93
C TYR A 206 -15.54 16.92 4.88
N GLU A 207 -16.16 15.80 5.25
CA GLU A 207 -17.05 15.00 4.40
C GLU A 207 -18.25 15.82 3.90
N PHE A 208 -18.91 16.55 4.81
CA PHE A 208 -19.99 17.47 4.43
C PHE A 208 -19.50 18.54 3.44
N LEU A 209 -18.38 19.22 3.73
CA LEU A 209 -17.85 20.27 2.87
C LEU A 209 -17.35 19.74 1.51
N ALA A 210 -16.88 18.50 1.44
CA ALA A 210 -16.48 17.83 0.21
C ALA A 210 -17.67 17.25 -0.58
N SER A 211 -18.87 17.19 0.01
CA SER A 211 -20.07 16.68 -0.64
C SER A 211 -20.57 17.65 -1.74
N PRO A 212 -21.46 17.19 -2.65
CA PRO A 212 -22.12 18.07 -3.61
C PRO A 212 -22.92 19.21 -2.96
N ALA A 213 -23.45 19.02 -1.75
CA ALA A 213 -24.15 20.06 -1.02
C ALA A 213 -23.17 21.08 -0.41
N GLY A 214 -22.12 20.60 0.27
CA GLY A 214 -21.08 21.44 0.86
C GLY A 214 -20.24 22.21 -0.16
N SER A 215 -20.13 21.71 -1.40
CA SER A 215 -19.45 22.43 -2.49
C SER A 215 -20.25 23.64 -3.00
N ARG A 216 -21.58 23.64 -2.84
CA ARG A 216 -22.49 24.71 -3.27
C ARG A 216 -22.81 25.76 -2.20
N LEU A 217 -22.27 25.64 -0.98
CA LEU A 217 -22.47 26.63 0.08
C LEU A 217 -22.02 28.04 -0.35
N SER A 218 -22.80 29.05 0.06
CA SER A 218 -22.46 30.46 -0.19
C SER A 218 -21.14 30.87 0.49
N PRO A 219 -20.44 31.90 -0.03
CA PRO A 219 -19.23 32.43 0.61
C PRO A 219 -19.45 32.81 2.08
N GLU A 220 -20.62 33.32 2.43
CA GLU A 220 -21.01 33.71 3.80
C GLU A 220 -21.10 32.50 4.76
N ARG A 221 -21.69 31.38 4.31
CA ARG A 221 -21.71 30.11 5.06
C ARG A 221 -20.32 29.51 5.21
N LEU A 222 -19.47 29.62 4.19
CA LEU A 222 -18.09 29.17 4.26
C LEU A 222 -17.25 30.03 5.20
N GLN A 223 -17.45 31.35 5.19
CA GLN A 223 -16.81 32.28 6.13
C GLN A 223 -17.22 31.99 7.59
N THR A 224 -18.51 31.73 7.83
CA THR A 224 -19.02 31.31 9.15
C THR A 224 -18.25 30.12 9.74
N ILE A 225 -17.93 29.11 8.91
CA ILE A 225 -17.15 27.95 9.38
C ILE A 225 -15.70 28.36 9.67
N ILE A 226 -15.10 29.21 8.83
CA ILE A 226 -13.74 29.73 9.03
C ILE A 226 -13.63 30.53 10.32
N ASP A 227 -14.62 31.37 10.63
CA ASP A 227 -14.65 32.21 11.82
C ASP A 227 -14.74 31.33 13.09
N TRP A 228 -15.63 30.33 13.11
CA TRP A 228 -15.72 29.37 14.20
C TRP A 228 -14.45 28.55 14.42
N LEU A 229 -13.83 28.04 13.34
CA LEU A 229 -12.56 27.30 13.42
C LEU A 229 -11.42 28.19 13.95
N SER A 230 -11.43 29.47 13.58
CA SER A 230 -10.46 30.47 14.07
C SER A 230 -10.69 30.79 15.55
N ALA A 231 -11.94 31.04 15.96
CA ALA A 231 -12.32 31.35 17.33
C ALA A 231 -12.00 30.21 18.32
N LYS A 232 -12.01 28.95 17.87
CA LYS A 232 -11.57 27.79 18.68
C LYS A 232 -10.11 27.37 18.41
N THR A 233 -9.33 28.15 17.65
CA THR A 233 -7.89 27.92 17.34
C THR A 233 -7.57 26.59 16.65
N LEU A 234 -8.51 26.02 15.89
CA LEU A 234 -8.43 24.64 15.38
C LEU A 234 -7.54 24.45 14.14
N TRP A 235 -7.01 25.51 13.52
CA TRP A 235 -6.24 25.41 12.29
C TRP A 235 -4.89 24.68 12.42
N LYS A 236 -4.19 24.82 13.56
CA LYS A 236 -2.97 24.06 13.88
C LYS A 236 -3.31 22.67 14.45
N THR A 237 -4.28 21.97 13.85
CA THR A 237 -4.64 20.56 14.14
C THR A 237 -4.63 19.75 12.84
N PRO A 238 -4.50 18.41 12.86
CA PRO A 238 -4.57 17.60 11.64
C PRO A 238 -5.85 17.86 10.83
N GLU A 239 -6.99 17.91 11.53
CA GLU A 239 -8.30 18.19 10.95
C GLU A 239 -8.37 19.61 10.37
N GLY A 240 -7.80 20.59 11.08
CA GLY A 240 -7.66 21.97 10.61
C GLY A 240 -6.84 22.10 9.33
N VAL A 241 -5.75 21.34 9.18
CA VAL A 241 -4.95 21.29 7.94
C VAL A 241 -5.77 20.73 6.78
N ALA A 242 -6.52 19.64 7.00
CA ALA A 242 -7.38 19.06 5.96
C ALA A 242 -8.49 20.03 5.51
N LEU A 243 -9.12 20.73 6.46
CA LEU A 243 -10.12 21.75 6.18
C LEU A 243 -9.51 22.97 5.47
N TRP A 244 -8.34 23.44 5.89
CA TRP A 244 -7.61 24.54 5.26
C TRP A 244 -7.36 24.26 3.77
N MET A 245 -6.93 23.05 3.44
CA MET A 245 -6.72 22.63 2.06
C MET A 245 -8.03 22.58 1.24
N LEU A 246 -9.13 22.15 1.85
CA LEU A 246 -10.45 22.11 1.21
C LEU A 246 -11.02 23.51 0.93
N PHE A 247 -10.79 24.47 1.83
CA PHE A 247 -11.14 25.87 1.62
C PHE A 247 -10.20 26.57 0.62
N GLY A 248 -8.90 26.32 0.69
CA GLY A 248 -7.90 26.93 -0.19
C GLY A 248 -8.04 26.55 -1.67
N ALA A 249 -8.74 25.45 -1.96
CA ALA A 249 -9.13 25.07 -3.32
C ALA A 249 -10.32 25.90 -3.88
N ARG A 250 -10.95 26.77 -3.09
CA ARG A 250 -12.11 27.59 -3.49
C ARG A 250 -11.70 29.05 -3.73
N PRO A 251 -11.74 29.57 -4.99
CA PRO A 251 -11.22 30.91 -5.31
C PRO A 251 -11.88 32.08 -4.56
N ALA A 252 -13.13 31.93 -4.12
CA ALA A 252 -13.91 32.98 -3.48
C ALA A 252 -13.64 33.14 -1.97
N ILE A 253 -12.79 32.30 -1.37
CA ILE A 253 -12.62 32.20 0.09
C ILE A 253 -11.27 32.75 0.54
N ARG A 254 -11.28 33.61 1.57
CA ARG A 254 -10.08 34.12 2.21
C ARG A 254 -9.81 33.35 3.50
N LEU A 255 -8.66 32.70 3.57
CA LEU A 255 -8.20 32.01 4.77
C LEU A 255 -7.56 32.98 5.77
N PRO A 256 -7.59 32.69 7.08
CA PRO A 256 -7.05 33.58 8.11
C PRO A 256 -5.55 33.87 7.94
N VAL A 257 -5.17 35.14 8.05
CA VAL A 257 -3.76 35.56 7.94
C VAL A 257 -3.01 35.24 9.23
N GLY A 258 -1.73 34.85 9.13
CA GLY A 258 -0.84 34.62 10.28
C GLY A 258 -0.95 33.24 10.94
N VAL A 259 -1.83 32.37 10.44
CA VAL A 259 -1.97 30.99 10.93
C VAL A 259 -0.94 30.04 10.32
N TRP A 260 -0.66 30.23 9.03
CA TRP A 260 0.35 29.54 8.22
C TRP A 260 0.99 30.57 7.26
N ASP A 261 2.16 30.23 6.70
CA ASP A 261 2.79 30.87 5.54
C ASP A 261 1.77 31.16 4.42
N ARG A 262 2.03 32.18 3.59
CA ARG A 262 1.23 32.51 2.39
C ARG A 262 1.06 31.33 1.44
N LYS A 263 1.99 30.37 1.43
CA LYS A 263 1.93 29.12 0.65
C LYS A 263 1.15 27.99 1.35
N GLY A 264 0.57 28.26 2.52
CA GLY A 264 -0.23 27.33 3.31
C GLY A 264 0.58 26.28 4.09
N PRO A 265 -0.09 25.37 4.82
CA PRO A 265 0.54 24.38 5.70
C PRO A 265 1.51 23.43 5.00
N LEU A 266 1.42 23.28 3.68
CA LEU A 266 2.23 22.36 2.90
C LEU A 266 3.58 22.96 2.43
N ALA A 267 3.79 24.25 2.71
CA ALA A 267 5.01 24.98 2.36
C ALA A 267 6.28 24.33 2.95
N LYS A 268 7.42 24.49 2.26
CA LYS A 268 8.72 24.01 2.76
C LYS A 268 9.13 24.71 4.06
N SER A 269 8.72 25.97 4.27
CA SER A 269 8.90 26.75 5.52
C SER A 269 8.13 26.16 6.71
N GLU A 270 6.89 25.71 6.48
CA GLU A 270 5.98 25.19 7.52
C GLU A 270 6.26 23.74 7.94
N ARG A 271 7.23 23.08 7.32
CA ARG A 271 7.46 21.62 7.44
C ARG A 271 7.64 21.16 8.90
N ASN A 272 8.35 21.94 9.72
CA ASN A 272 8.58 21.63 11.13
C ASN A 272 7.31 21.78 11.98
N ILE A 273 6.49 22.80 11.71
CA ILE A 273 5.23 23.06 12.41
C ILE A 273 4.20 22.01 12.02
N LEU A 274 4.03 21.73 10.71
CA LEU A 274 3.17 20.66 10.21
C LEU A 274 3.52 19.30 10.83
N SER A 275 4.81 18.98 10.96
CA SER A 275 5.27 17.74 11.57
C SER A 275 4.86 17.61 13.04
N LYS A 276 4.91 18.70 13.83
CA LYS A 276 4.37 18.73 15.21
C LYS A 276 2.85 18.56 15.23
N VAL A 277 2.14 19.31 14.37
CA VAL A 277 0.67 19.29 14.27
C VAL A 277 0.13 17.89 13.95
N LEU A 278 0.72 17.19 12.98
CA LEU A 278 0.28 15.84 12.59
C LEU A 278 0.53 14.77 13.67
N GLN A 279 1.50 15.01 14.55
CA GLN A 279 1.79 14.16 15.71
C GLN A 279 0.97 14.55 16.95
N GLU A 280 0.07 15.54 16.87
CA GLU A 280 -0.65 16.12 18.02
C GLU A 280 0.32 16.52 19.16
N VAL A 281 1.49 17.07 18.80
CA VAL A 281 2.43 17.71 19.73
C VAL A 281 2.07 19.19 19.81
N PRO A 282 1.96 19.79 21.02
CA PRO A 282 1.75 21.21 21.17
C PRO A 282 2.74 22.05 20.35
N VAL A 283 2.21 23.01 19.60
CA VAL A 283 3.01 24.03 18.92
C VAL A 283 3.11 25.21 19.89
N GLU A 284 4.19 25.25 20.65
CA GLU A 284 4.52 26.37 21.54
C GLU A 284 5.05 27.54 20.70
N ASP A 285 4.39 28.69 20.77
CA ASP A 285 4.84 29.95 20.15
C ASP A 285 5.82 30.66 21.13
N GLY A 286 6.96 30.02 21.45
CA GLY A 286 7.95 30.54 22.42
C GLY A 286 9.03 29.52 22.82
N ASP A 287 10.08 29.99 23.49
CA ASP A 287 11.31 29.24 23.81
C ASP A 287 11.18 28.35 25.07
N SER A 288 10.08 27.60 25.16
CA SER A 288 9.86 26.62 26.22
C SER A 288 10.46 25.26 25.86
N THR A 289 11.31 24.74 26.75
CA THR A 289 12.04 23.47 26.57
C THR A 289 11.27 22.24 27.08
N THR A 290 9.95 22.37 27.27
CA THR A 290 9.07 21.32 27.78
C THR A 290 8.74 20.29 26.71
N THR A 291 9.46 19.15 26.71
CA THR A 291 9.23 18.00 25.84
C THR A 291 7.95 17.23 26.20
N SER A 292 6.79 17.84 25.96
CA SER A 292 5.50 17.21 26.15
C SER A 292 5.34 15.98 25.22
N SER A 293 5.02 14.83 25.81
CA SER A 293 4.72 13.63 25.04
C SER A 293 3.40 13.82 24.29
N GLY A 294 3.47 13.94 22.96
CA GLY A 294 2.29 14.08 22.10
C GLY A 294 1.20 13.04 22.37
N SER A 295 -0.05 13.44 22.10
CA SER A 295 -1.28 12.67 22.33
C SER A 295 -1.18 11.23 21.79
N ARG A 296 -1.65 10.24 22.56
CA ARG A 296 -1.66 8.82 22.14
C ARG A 296 -2.70 8.59 21.03
N GLN A 297 -2.26 8.67 19.78
CA GLN A 297 -3.08 8.35 18.61
C GLN A 297 -3.14 6.83 18.38
N ALA A 298 -4.30 6.21 18.56
CA ALA A 298 -4.51 4.79 18.26
C ALA A 298 -4.50 4.47 16.74
N ALA A 299 -4.87 5.45 15.92
CA ALA A 299 -4.84 5.41 14.47
C ALA A 299 -4.46 6.80 13.91
N PRO A 300 -4.02 6.94 12.65
CA PRO A 300 -3.79 8.23 12.00
C PRO A 300 -5.08 9.06 11.88
N SER A 301 -4.96 10.39 11.92
CA SER A 301 -6.05 11.27 11.45
C SER A 301 -6.25 11.12 9.94
N PHE A 302 -7.49 11.28 9.46
CA PHE A 302 -7.83 11.24 8.03
C PHE A 302 -7.04 12.28 7.21
N ALA A 303 -6.59 13.35 7.86
CA ALA A 303 -5.78 14.42 7.29
C ALA A 303 -4.54 13.91 6.54
N TRP A 304 -3.91 12.83 6.99
CA TRP A 304 -2.79 12.20 6.29
C TRP A 304 -3.16 11.84 4.84
N SER A 305 -4.33 11.26 4.60
CA SER A 305 -4.80 10.91 3.26
C SER A 305 -5.08 12.13 2.37
N VAL A 306 -5.56 13.23 2.98
CA VAL A 306 -5.82 14.50 2.29
C VAL A 306 -4.52 15.17 1.87
N ILE A 307 -3.54 15.22 2.78
CA ILE A 307 -2.20 15.78 2.55
C ILE A 307 -1.46 14.98 1.49
N MET A 308 -1.39 13.65 1.60
CA MET A 308 -0.71 12.80 0.61
C MET A 308 -1.31 12.98 -0.79
N ARG A 309 -2.65 13.00 -0.91
CA ARG A 309 -3.33 13.24 -2.19
C ARG A 309 -2.95 14.58 -2.81
N ALA A 310 -2.93 15.66 -2.03
CA ALA A 310 -2.55 16.99 -2.53
C ALA A 310 -1.06 17.09 -2.87
N MET A 311 -0.18 16.42 -2.13
CA MET A 311 1.25 16.34 -2.48
C MET A 311 1.44 15.69 -3.85
N HIS A 312 0.79 14.56 -4.12
CA HIS A 312 0.85 13.90 -5.42
C HIS A 312 0.24 14.74 -6.55
N GLN A 313 -0.84 15.49 -6.28
CA GLN A 313 -1.41 16.45 -7.25
C GLN A 313 -0.47 17.62 -7.54
N SER A 314 0.19 18.16 -6.51
CA SER A 314 1.18 19.24 -6.62
C SER A 314 2.41 18.79 -7.40
N ASP A 315 2.96 17.61 -7.09
CA ASP A 315 4.12 17.05 -7.80
C ASP A 315 3.80 16.76 -9.28
N LYS A 316 2.60 16.23 -9.59
CA LYS A 316 2.14 16.08 -10.98
C LYS A 316 2.08 17.42 -11.71
N ALA A 317 1.44 18.43 -11.10
CA ALA A 317 1.30 19.75 -11.72
C ALA A 317 2.63 20.51 -11.83
N ALA A 318 3.61 20.21 -10.97
CA ALA A 318 4.97 20.76 -11.05
C ALA A 318 5.79 20.11 -12.17
N ALA A 319 5.72 18.78 -12.30
CA ALA A 319 6.38 18.06 -13.39
C ALA A 319 5.89 18.51 -14.77
N GLU A 320 4.58 18.77 -14.92
CA GLU A 320 3.97 19.28 -16.16
C GLU A 320 4.36 20.72 -16.53
N LYS A 321 4.92 21.51 -15.60
CA LYS A 321 5.11 22.97 -15.76
C LYS A 321 6.50 23.52 -15.52
N LEU A 322 7.32 22.83 -14.73
CA LEU A 322 8.57 23.35 -14.17
C LEU A 322 9.77 22.39 -14.33
N ASP A 323 9.59 21.26 -15.02
CA ASP A 323 10.59 20.19 -15.18
C ASP A 323 11.15 19.66 -13.83
N ILE A 324 10.31 19.71 -12.79
CA ILE A 324 10.62 19.22 -11.44
C ILE A 324 10.29 17.71 -11.36
N PRO A 325 11.12 16.88 -10.70
CA PRO A 325 10.79 15.47 -10.50
C PRO A 325 9.42 15.28 -9.83
N ILE A 326 8.60 14.39 -10.41
CA ILE A 326 7.20 14.07 -10.01
C ILE A 326 7.04 13.47 -8.59
N THR A 327 8.06 13.59 -7.74
CA THR A 327 8.09 13.10 -6.36
C THR A 327 8.81 14.04 -5.38
N GLU A 328 9.32 15.20 -5.80
CA GLU A 328 10.19 16.02 -4.93
C GLU A 328 9.45 16.54 -3.68
N THR A 329 8.23 17.06 -3.84
CA THR A 329 7.46 17.62 -2.72
C THR A 329 7.00 16.50 -1.78
N PHE A 330 6.62 15.35 -2.32
CA PHE A 330 6.25 14.17 -1.52
C PHE A 330 7.44 13.49 -0.83
N ALA A 331 8.62 13.43 -1.44
CA ALA A 331 9.81 12.82 -0.83
C ALA A 331 10.33 13.68 0.35
N THR A 332 10.40 15.00 0.16
CA THR A 332 10.69 15.95 1.24
C THR A 332 9.53 16.06 2.25
N PHE A 333 8.30 15.83 1.79
CA PHE A 333 7.13 15.30 2.50
C PHE A 333 7.49 14.30 3.60
N TRP A 334 7.69 13.09 3.10
CA TRP A 334 7.87 11.86 3.85
C TRP A 334 9.05 11.93 4.82
N THR A 335 10.17 12.50 4.36
CA THR A 335 11.40 12.58 5.14
C THR A 335 11.19 13.37 6.45
N ALA A 336 10.63 14.57 6.37
CA ALA A 336 10.52 15.47 7.51
C ALA A 336 9.30 15.21 8.41
N CYS A 337 8.20 14.67 7.84
CA CYS A 337 6.97 14.43 8.60
C CYS A 337 6.77 12.97 9.06
N VAL A 338 7.52 12.00 8.50
CA VAL A 338 7.39 10.57 8.84
C VAL A 338 8.72 9.93 9.20
N ASP A 339 9.74 9.98 8.33
CA ASP A 339 11.00 9.25 8.51
C ASP A 339 11.81 9.76 9.71
N GLN A 340 11.97 11.08 9.82
CA GLN A 340 12.76 11.72 10.87
C GLN A 340 12.01 11.88 12.21
N THR A 341 10.72 11.52 12.27
CA THR A 341 9.86 11.74 13.44
C THR A 341 9.18 10.47 13.95
N LEU A 342 8.31 9.84 13.15
CA LEU A 342 7.61 8.60 13.54
C LEU A 342 8.56 7.40 13.58
N PHE A 343 9.60 7.42 12.73
CA PHE A 343 10.62 6.37 12.64
C PHE A 343 11.99 6.74 13.20
N ASN A 344 12.11 7.91 13.85
CA ASN A 344 13.33 8.30 14.57
C ASN A 344 13.77 7.18 15.55
N GLU A 345 15.07 7.03 15.75
CA GLU A 345 15.61 6.04 16.69
C GLU A 345 15.02 6.23 18.10
N SER A 346 14.91 7.50 18.55
CA SER A 346 14.31 7.89 19.83
C SER A 346 12.77 7.86 19.87
N ALA A 347 12.08 7.59 18.76
CA ALA A 347 10.62 7.54 18.73
C ALA A 347 10.09 6.34 19.54
N SER A 348 9.02 6.55 20.31
CA SER A 348 8.40 5.50 21.13
C SER A 348 7.76 4.40 20.27
N SER A 349 7.44 3.26 20.90
CA SER A 349 6.75 2.14 20.24
C SER A 349 5.40 2.56 19.66
N GLU A 350 4.67 3.46 20.31
CA GLU A 350 3.39 4.01 19.85
C GLU A 350 3.58 4.89 18.61
N ARG A 351 4.61 5.75 18.59
CA ARG A 351 4.93 6.57 17.39
C ARG A 351 5.34 5.71 16.20
N LYS A 352 6.14 4.67 16.43
CA LYS A 352 6.53 3.70 15.39
C LYS A 352 5.32 2.88 14.90
N ALA A 353 4.41 2.49 15.80
CA ALA A 353 3.15 1.84 15.43
C ALA A 353 2.24 2.73 14.58
N LEU A 354 2.10 4.01 14.94
CA LEU A 354 1.40 5.02 14.14
C LEU A 354 2.08 5.19 12.77
N GLY A 355 3.41 5.26 12.74
CA GLY A 355 4.22 5.30 11.52
C GLY A 355 3.93 4.13 10.58
N PHE A 356 3.79 2.90 11.08
CA PHE A 356 3.44 1.74 10.24
C PHE A 356 2.01 1.84 9.67
N GLN A 357 1.06 2.44 10.39
CA GLN A 357 -0.28 2.72 9.84
C GLN A 357 -0.22 3.82 8.76
N VAL A 358 0.53 4.89 8.97
CA VAL A 358 0.76 5.96 7.97
C VAL A 358 1.47 5.41 6.72
N LEU A 359 2.42 4.48 6.89
CA LEU A 359 3.07 3.76 5.80
C LEU A 359 2.09 2.87 5.02
N GLY A 360 1.19 2.15 5.70
CA GLY A 360 0.12 1.39 5.07
C GLY A 360 -0.81 2.26 4.21
N LEU A 361 -1.20 3.44 4.73
CA LEU A 361 -1.98 4.43 3.99
C LEU A 361 -1.23 4.93 2.75
N ALA A 362 0.04 5.34 2.90
CA ALA A 362 0.85 5.86 1.80
C ALA A 362 1.07 4.82 0.69
N ILE A 363 1.40 3.57 1.04
CA ILE A 363 1.52 2.45 0.10
C ILE A 363 0.20 2.20 -0.65
N SER A 364 -0.94 2.39 0.00
CA SER A 364 -2.27 2.17 -0.60
C SER A 364 -2.68 3.29 -1.56
N SER A 365 -2.26 4.55 -1.31
CA SER A 365 -2.72 5.72 -2.08
C SER A 365 -1.70 6.33 -3.05
N ALA A 366 -0.41 6.05 -2.91
CA ALA A 366 0.63 6.70 -3.73
C ALA A 366 0.54 6.31 -5.22
N PRO A 367 0.76 7.22 -6.18
CA PRO A 367 0.95 6.84 -7.59
C PRO A 367 2.22 5.97 -7.73
N PRO A 368 2.32 5.11 -8.77
CA PRO A 368 3.44 4.16 -8.93
C PRO A 368 4.82 4.81 -8.78
N VAL A 369 5.02 5.99 -9.38
CA VAL A 369 6.28 6.75 -9.31
C VAL A 369 6.69 7.16 -7.90
N ALA A 370 5.72 7.41 -7.01
CA ALA A 370 5.96 7.91 -5.65
C ALA A 370 5.99 6.80 -4.59
N VAL A 371 5.60 5.56 -4.93
CA VAL A 371 5.58 4.44 -3.96
C VAL A 371 6.99 4.13 -3.44
N GLY A 372 8.04 4.38 -4.22
CA GLY A 372 9.43 4.21 -3.77
C GLY A 372 9.80 5.14 -2.61
N CYS A 373 9.28 6.37 -2.61
CA CYS A 373 9.67 7.43 -1.68
C CYS A 373 9.34 7.13 -0.21
N VAL A 374 8.46 6.17 0.07
CA VAL A 374 8.10 5.78 1.45
C VAL A 374 9.15 4.88 2.11
N PHE A 375 10.06 4.28 1.32
CA PHE A 375 11.13 3.38 1.78
C PHE A 375 12.40 4.16 2.16
N SER A 376 12.22 5.14 3.03
CA SER A 376 13.27 6.00 3.55
C SER A 376 14.15 5.29 4.60
N PRO A 377 15.35 5.83 4.93
CA PRO A 377 16.36 5.10 5.70
C PRO A 377 15.91 4.68 7.11
N ASN A 378 15.17 5.51 7.84
CA ASN A 378 14.70 5.16 9.19
C ASN A 378 13.50 4.20 9.12
N VAL A 379 12.60 4.36 8.14
CA VAL A 379 11.53 3.40 7.85
C VAL A 379 12.10 2.00 7.63
N LEU A 380 13.07 1.85 6.72
CA LEU A 380 13.67 0.55 6.41
C LEU A 380 14.41 -0.05 7.62
N ARG A 381 15.20 0.76 8.33
CA ARG A 381 15.87 0.32 9.57
C ARG A 381 14.87 -0.15 10.62
N CYS A 382 13.75 0.57 10.79
CA CYS A 382 12.71 0.21 11.74
C CYS A 382 11.99 -1.09 11.33
N ILE A 383 11.64 -1.25 10.04
CA ILE A 383 11.04 -2.50 9.52
C ILE A 383 11.98 -3.68 9.79
N MET A 384 13.23 -3.62 9.30
CA MET A 384 14.20 -4.70 9.45
C MET A 384 14.47 -5.02 10.92
N ALA A 385 14.61 -4.00 11.78
CA ALA A 385 14.77 -4.20 13.22
C ALA A 385 13.54 -4.88 13.85
N GLN A 386 12.33 -4.34 13.67
CA GLN A 386 11.13 -4.88 14.31
C GLN A 386 10.76 -6.28 13.80
N ARG A 387 11.14 -6.61 12.56
CA ARG A 387 10.92 -7.92 11.94
C ARG A 387 12.01 -8.97 12.20
N ALA A 388 13.16 -8.58 12.75
CA ALA A 388 14.26 -9.51 13.03
C ALA A 388 13.88 -10.59 14.06
N ASP A 389 13.00 -10.29 15.01
CA ASP A 389 12.63 -11.17 16.13
C ASP A 389 11.10 -11.14 16.38
N PRO A 390 10.41 -12.30 16.33
CA PRO A 390 8.98 -12.43 16.64
C PRO A 390 8.55 -11.90 18.02
N GLN A 391 9.45 -11.83 18.99
CA GLN A 391 9.13 -11.33 20.35
C GLN A 391 9.05 -9.79 20.42
N ARG A 392 9.39 -9.07 19.36
CA ARG A 392 9.31 -7.60 19.34
C ARG A 392 7.86 -7.14 19.26
N TYR A 393 7.49 -6.21 20.13
CA TYR A 393 6.12 -5.66 20.24
C TYR A 393 5.52 -5.18 18.90
N LEU A 394 6.35 -4.67 17.97
CA LEU A 394 5.90 -4.17 16.66
C LEU A 394 6.11 -5.18 15.51
N PHE A 395 6.41 -6.45 15.78
CA PHE A 395 6.72 -7.45 14.76
C PHE A 395 5.60 -7.61 13.70
N GLU A 396 4.34 -7.74 14.13
CA GLU A 396 3.21 -7.81 13.17
C GLU A 396 2.80 -6.43 12.64
N ALA A 397 2.95 -5.35 13.43
CA ALA A 397 2.69 -3.99 12.97
C ALA A 397 3.60 -3.59 11.79
N ALA A 398 4.88 -3.99 11.83
CA ALA A 398 5.84 -3.77 10.74
C ALA A 398 5.56 -4.63 9.49
N LYS A 399 4.77 -5.71 9.62
CA LYS A 399 4.44 -6.63 8.51
C LYS A 399 3.21 -6.18 7.72
N ALA A 400 2.24 -5.56 8.39
CA ALA A 400 1.02 -5.05 7.76
C ALA A 400 1.27 -4.18 6.49
N PRO A 401 2.14 -3.14 6.51
CA PRO A 401 2.43 -2.35 5.30
C PRO A 401 3.13 -3.17 4.20
N LEU A 402 3.95 -4.17 4.54
CA LEU A 402 4.60 -5.05 3.55
C LEU A 402 3.59 -5.97 2.87
N ASN A 403 2.61 -6.49 3.61
CA ASN A 403 1.51 -7.27 3.04
C ASN A 403 0.69 -6.41 2.07
N SER A 404 0.40 -5.14 2.42
CA SER A 404 -0.30 -4.20 1.54
C SER A 404 0.49 -3.91 0.26
N LEU A 405 1.81 -3.69 0.38
CA LEU A 405 2.70 -3.50 -0.77
C LEU A 405 2.71 -4.72 -1.70
N VAL A 406 2.86 -5.92 -1.14
CA VAL A 406 2.87 -7.18 -1.87
C VAL A 406 1.52 -7.43 -2.56
N SER A 407 0.41 -7.16 -1.89
CA SER A 407 -0.94 -7.27 -2.48
C SER A 407 -1.11 -6.34 -3.67
N ARG A 408 -0.66 -5.08 -3.54
CA ARG A 408 -0.74 -4.08 -4.60
C ARG A 408 0.20 -4.37 -5.77
N ALA A 409 1.44 -4.78 -5.51
CA ALA A 409 2.42 -5.13 -6.53
C ALA A 409 1.99 -6.30 -7.42
N LYS A 410 1.19 -7.23 -6.90
CA LYS A 410 0.57 -8.31 -7.70
C LYS A 410 -0.54 -7.83 -8.65
N GLN A 411 -1.06 -6.62 -8.44
CA GLN A 411 -2.14 -6.02 -9.24
C GLN A 411 -1.62 -4.88 -10.15
N ASP A 412 -0.49 -4.27 -9.80
CA ASP A 412 0.11 -3.10 -10.45
C ASP A 412 1.63 -3.33 -10.62
N ALA A 413 2.01 -3.72 -11.84
CA ALA A 413 3.41 -4.04 -12.19
C ALA A 413 4.33 -2.81 -12.15
N ALA A 414 3.79 -1.59 -12.34
CA ALA A 414 4.55 -0.36 -12.24
C ALA A 414 4.88 -0.02 -10.78
N VAL A 415 3.95 -0.28 -9.85
CA VAL A 415 4.22 -0.23 -8.40
C VAL A 415 5.29 -1.24 -8.02
N ALA A 416 5.21 -2.46 -8.55
CA ALA A 416 6.20 -3.50 -8.29
C ALA A 416 7.61 -3.06 -8.71
N GLY A 417 7.77 -2.55 -9.93
CA GLY A 417 9.05 -2.06 -10.46
C GLY A 417 9.60 -0.83 -9.73
N HIS A 418 8.76 0.18 -9.45
CA HIS A 418 9.19 1.38 -8.72
C HIS A 418 9.56 1.10 -7.26
N ALA A 419 8.83 0.22 -6.57
CA ALA A 419 9.20 -0.19 -5.21
C ALA A 419 10.49 -1.03 -5.18
N ALA A 420 10.67 -1.96 -6.14
CA ALA A 420 11.90 -2.74 -6.26
C ALA A 420 13.13 -1.84 -6.45
N SER A 421 13.12 -0.95 -7.46
CA SER A 421 14.23 -0.01 -7.72
C SER A 421 14.56 0.82 -6.48
N SER A 422 13.54 1.32 -5.77
CA SER A 422 13.76 2.11 -4.55
C SER A 422 14.42 1.31 -3.42
N LEU A 423 13.97 0.07 -3.18
CA LEU A 423 14.57 -0.79 -2.14
C LEU A 423 16.01 -1.20 -2.49
N VAL A 424 16.31 -1.46 -3.77
CA VAL A 424 17.67 -1.76 -4.24
C VAL A 424 18.58 -0.55 -4.04
N ARG A 425 18.14 0.65 -4.46
CA ARG A 425 18.88 1.91 -4.28
C ARG A 425 19.08 2.30 -2.81
N ALA A 426 18.13 1.94 -1.94
CA ALA A 426 18.26 2.12 -0.49
C ALA A 426 19.25 1.13 0.17
N GLY A 427 19.89 0.24 -0.60
CA GLY A 427 20.87 -0.72 -0.10
C GLY A 427 20.27 -1.94 0.58
N ALA A 428 18.94 -2.11 0.53
CA ALA A 428 18.20 -3.13 1.28
C ALA A 428 18.23 -4.51 0.60
N VAL A 429 19.42 -4.98 0.19
CA VAL A 429 19.58 -6.23 -0.56
C VAL A 429 19.27 -7.47 0.27
N ASN A 430 19.53 -7.43 1.57
CA ASN A 430 19.16 -8.48 2.51
C ASN A 430 17.77 -8.25 3.15
N PHE A 431 16.92 -7.39 2.58
CA PHE A 431 15.65 -6.99 3.18
C PHE A 431 14.73 -8.18 3.49
N ASP A 432 14.58 -9.13 2.58
CA ASP A 432 13.71 -10.30 2.77
C ASP A 432 14.23 -11.22 3.89
N GLN A 433 15.57 -11.40 3.98
CA GLN A 433 16.21 -12.14 5.06
C GLN A 433 16.03 -11.44 6.42
N ALA A 434 16.28 -10.13 6.48
CA ALA A 434 16.19 -9.34 7.70
C ALA A 434 14.74 -9.14 8.19
N SER A 435 13.79 -9.00 7.27
CA SER A 435 12.37 -8.79 7.57
C SER A 435 11.56 -10.09 7.68
N LYS A 436 12.18 -11.24 7.35
CA LYS A 436 11.53 -12.55 7.30
C LYS A 436 10.28 -12.51 6.41
N THR A 437 10.44 -11.99 5.19
CA THR A 437 9.40 -11.90 4.16
C THR A 437 9.93 -12.36 2.79
N LYS A 438 9.08 -12.24 1.75
CA LYS A 438 9.44 -12.36 0.32
C LYS A 438 9.06 -11.08 -0.43
N THR A 439 9.29 -9.93 0.19
CA THR A 439 8.83 -8.65 -0.35
C THR A 439 9.61 -8.28 -1.60
N MET A 440 10.94 -8.25 -1.54
CA MET A 440 11.80 -7.97 -2.70
C MET A 440 11.60 -9.02 -3.80
N ASP A 441 11.60 -10.30 -3.45
CA ASP A 441 11.31 -11.42 -4.38
C ASP A 441 9.98 -11.22 -5.12
N THR A 442 8.90 -10.87 -4.42
CA THR A 442 7.59 -10.62 -5.06
C THR A 442 7.60 -9.36 -5.94
N LEU A 443 8.24 -8.28 -5.50
CA LEU A 443 8.32 -7.02 -6.26
C LEU A 443 9.06 -7.22 -7.58
N LEU A 444 10.22 -7.89 -7.55
CA LEU A 444 11.05 -8.15 -8.72
C LEU A 444 10.35 -9.07 -9.74
N THR A 445 9.66 -10.11 -9.26
CA THR A 445 8.95 -11.06 -10.12
C THR A 445 7.69 -10.49 -10.76
N HIS A 446 7.10 -9.42 -10.20
CA HIS A 446 5.91 -8.75 -10.74
C HIS A 446 6.19 -7.40 -11.43
N ALA A 447 7.43 -6.91 -11.39
CA ALA A 447 7.83 -5.66 -12.06
C ALA A 447 7.60 -5.71 -13.58
N ASP A 448 7.23 -4.58 -14.18
CA ASP A 448 7.09 -4.45 -15.64
C ASP A 448 8.43 -4.37 -16.37
N HIS A 449 8.44 -4.73 -17.66
CA HIS A 449 9.64 -4.74 -18.52
C HIS A 449 10.38 -3.40 -18.59
N SER A 450 9.68 -2.27 -18.53
CA SER A 450 10.30 -0.93 -18.62
C SER A 450 11.05 -0.55 -17.34
N LYS A 451 10.56 -1.01 -16.18
CA LYS A 451 11.23 -0.78 -14.88
C LYS A 451 12.28 -1.82 -14.58
N LEU A 452 12.14 -3.04 -15.10
CA LEU A 452 13.16 -4.08 -14.96
C LEU A 452 14.53 -3.65 -15.49
N GLU A 453 14.62 -2.91 -16.60
CA GLU A 453 15.93 -2.44 -17.11
C GLU A 453 16.63 -1.53 -16.10
N ALA A 454 15.92 -0.53 -15.55
CA ALA A 454 16.43 0.36 -14.51
C ALA A 454 16.81 -0.42 -13.24
N VAL A 455 15.99 -1.40 -12.84
CA VAL A 455 16.28 -2.30 -11.72
C VAL A 455 17.54 -3.13 -11.97
N MET A 456 17.77 -3.65 -13.18
CA MET A 456 19.00 -4.40 -13.50
C MET A 456 20.25 -3.50 -13.44
N GLY A 457 20.14 -2.23 -13.86
CA GLY A 457 21.19 -1.23 -13.64
C GLY A 457 21.48 -0.93 -12.16
N ASP A 458 20.42 -0.80 -11.35
CA ASP A 458 20.53 -0.62 -9.90
C ASP A 458 21.18 -1.86 -9.23
N LEU A 459 20.77 -3.08 -9.62
CA LEU A 459 21.33 -4.33 -9.13
C LEU A 459 22.80 -4.51 -9.54
N LYS A 460 23.18 -4.18 -10.78
CA LYS A 460 24.59 -4.15 -11.23
C LYS A 460 25.43 -3.21 -10.38
N THR A 461 24.93 -2.01 -10.12
CA THR A 461 25.57 -1.03 -9.24
C THR A 461 25.79 -1.60 -7.83
N MET A 462 24.79 -2.29 -7.29
CA MET A 462 24.85 -2.94 -5.98
C MET A 462 25.73 -4.20 -5.92
N ILE A 463 25.97 -4.90 -7.04
CA ILE A 463 27.00 -5.96 -7.11
C ILE A 463 28.39 -5.33 -6.99
N LEU A 464 28.65 -4.27 -7.75
CA LEU A 464 29.95 -3.61 -7.76
C LEU A 464 30.26 -2.96 -6.39
N LYS A 465 29.29 -2.23 -5.83
CA LYS A 465 29.42 -1.45 -4.59
C LYS A 465 28.25 -1.74 -3.64
N PRO A 466 28.22 -2.91 -2.98
CA PRO A 466 27.17 -3.23 -2.02
C PRO A 466 27.21 -2.24 -0.85
N ALA A 467 26.08 -1.59 -0.55
CA ALA A 467 25.94 -0.53 0.47
C ALA A 467 26.12 -0.97 1.94
N LEU A 468 26.61 -2.20 2.18
CA LEU A 468 27.04 -2.66 3.50
C LEU A 468 28.37 -1.98 3.86
N LYS A 469 28.69 -1.88 5.16
CA LYS A 469 29.96 -1.28 5.62
C LYS A 469 31.14 -1.95 4.89
N ALA A 470 31.81 -1.18 4.04
CA ALA A 470 32.56 -1.70 2.88
C ALA A 470 33.94 -2.33 3.19
N GLU A 471 34.11 -2.84 4.41
CA GLU A 471 35.37 -3.40 4.91
C GLU A 471 35.31 -4.94 5.04
N ASP A 472 34.11 -5.54 5.07
CA ASP A 472 33.92 -6.98 5.19
C ASP A 472 33.60 -7.63 3.83
N GLN A 473 34.59 -8.34 3.30
CA GLN A 473 34.54 -9.11 2.07
C GLN A 473 33.42 -10.18 2.08
N GLY A 474 33.19 -10.88 3.20
CA GLY A 474 32.19 -11.94 3.30
C GLY A 474 30.77 -11.40 3.29
N ASN A 475 30.54 -10.24 3.92
CA ASN A 475 29.27 -9.53 3.82
C ASN A 475 28.99 -9.03 2.39
N ALA A 476 30.01 -8.52 1.69
CA ALA A 476 29.89 -8.14 0.29
C ALA A 476 29.58 -9.34 -0.62
N GLU A 477 30.23 -10.49 -0.41
CA GLU A 477 29.97 -11.73 -1.15
C GLU A 477 28.55 -12.26 -0.94
N ASN A 478 28.05 -12.25 0.31
CA ASN A 478 26.67 -12.62 0.59
C ASN A 478 25.66 -11.69 -0.11
N ALA A 479 25.89 -10.37 -0.07
CA ALA A 479 25.05 -9.40 -0.78
C ALA A 479 25.05 -9.65 -2.31
N ARG A 480 26.22 -9.86 -2.90
CA ARG A 480 26.38 -10.17 -4.34
C ARG A 480 25.67 -11.46 -4.74
N ARG A 481 25.75 -12.50 -3.91
CA ARG A 481 25.01 -13.74 -4.12
C ARG A 481 23.50 -13.50 -4.13
N ILE A 482 22.97 -12.79 -3.13
CA ILE A 482 21.53 -12.45 -3.06
C ILE A 482 21.08 -11.64 -4.29
N ILE A 483 21.90 -10.71 -4.77
CA ILE A 483 21.59 -9.94 -5.99
C ILE A 483 21.60 -10.84 -7.24
N ALA A 484 22.55 -11.77 -7.35
CA ALA A 484 22.58 -12.72 -8.47
C ALA A 484 21.42 -13.74 -8.40
N ASP A 485 20.98 -14.11 -7.19
CA ASP A 485 19.75 -14.89 -6.96
C ASP A 485 18.51 -14.10 -7.40
N PHE A 486 18.42 -12.80 -7.10
CA PHE A 486 17.35 -11.93 -7.58
C PHE A 486 17.30 -11.84 -9.11
N MET A 487 18.43 -11.67 -9.79
CA MET A 487 18.48 -11.68 -11.27
C MET A 487 17.96 -13.01 -11.84
N LEU A 488 18.38 -14.15 -11.26
CA LEU A 488 17.91 -15.47 -11.67
C LEU A 488 16.41 -15.68 -11.37
N ALA A 489 15.91 -15.18 -10.23
CA ALA A 489 14.51 -15.27 -9.86
C ALA A 489 13.61 -14.48 -10.82
N VAL A 490 14.02 -13.26 -11.21
CA VAL A 490 13.34 -12.47 -12.25
C VAL A 490 13.25 -13.27 -13.54
N VAL A 491 14.36 -13.81 -14.06
CA VAL A 491 14.33 -14.57 -15.32
C VAL A 491 13.39 -15.79 -15.22
N ARG A 492 13.51 -16.58 -14.14
CA ARG A 492 12.74 -17.81 -13.95
C ARG A 492 11.23 -17.58 -13.72
N SER A 493 10.82 -16.38 -13.30
CA SER A 493 9.41 -16.07 -13.07
C SER A 493 8.64 -15.69 -14.33
N ARG A 494 9.34 -15.44 -15.45
CA ARG A 494 8.75 -14.97 -16.70
C ARG A 494 8.26 -16.12 -17.56
N LYS A 495 7.17 -15.89 -18.29
CA LYS A 495 6.70 -16.81 -19.33
C LYS A 495 7.65 -16.75 -20.54
N PRO A 496 7.75 -17.83 -21.34
CA PRO A 496 8.46 -17.84 -22.63
C PRO A 496 8.27 -16.59 -23.49
N ALA A 497 7.02 -16.14 -23.65
CA ALA A 497 6.65 -14.97 -24.46
C ALA A 497 7.07 -13.61 -23.85
N GLU A 498 7.50 -13.56 -22.58
CA GLU A 498 8.02 -12.35 -21.94
C GLU A 498 9.55 -12.22 -22.05
N LEU A 499 10.24 -13.31 -22.42
CA LEU A 499 11.71 -13.37 -22.52
C LEU A 499 12.23 -12.96 -23.91
N PHE A 500 11.35 -12.72 -24.87
CA PHE A 500 11.67 -12.32 -26.24
C PHE A 500 10.66 -11.31 -26.77
N LEU A 501 11.14 -10.37 -27.58
CA LEU A 501 10.31 -9.45 -28.34
C LEU A 501 10.08 -10.03 -29.75
N GLY A 502 8.84 -9.97 -30.21
CA GLY A 502 8.40 -10.52 -31.51
C GLY A 502 7.17 -11.42 -31.38
N SER A 503 6.19 -11.25 -32.28
CA SER A 503 5.10 -12.23 -32.47
C SER A 503 5.59 -13.40 -33.31
N PHE A 504 4.98 -14.58 -33.15
CA PHE A 504 5.08 -15.63 -34.17
C PHE A 504 4.58 -15.06 -35.51
N GLY A 505 5.47 -15.00 -36.49
CA GLY A 505 5.31 -14.33 -37.79
C GLY A 505 6.66 -14.35 -38.52
N THR A 506 6.63 -14.44 -39.85
CA THR A 506 7.73 -15.02 -40.66
C THR A 506 9.01 -14.18 -40.84
N ASP A 507 9.09 -12.98 -40.28
CA ASP A 507 10.11 -11.99 -40.70
C ASP A 507 10.76 -11.23 -39.51
N TYR A 508 10.92 -11.85 -38.33
CA TYR A 508 11.60 -11.19 -37.19
C TYR A 508 12.44 -12.15 -36.33
N GLU A 509 13.69 -11.74 -36.03
CA GLU A 509 14.59 -12.47 -35.12
C GLU A 509 14.15 -12.36 -33.65
N PRO A 510 14.09 -13.46 -32.89
CA PRO A 510 13.71 -13.45 -31.49
C PRO A 510 14.76 -12.69 -30.65
N THR A 511 14.46 -11.45 -30.29
CA THR A 511 15.41 -10.57 -29.60
C THR A 511 15.11 -10.52 -28.09
N PRO A 512 16.09 -10.79 -27.21
CA PRO A 512 15.94 -10.62 -25.77
C PRO A 512 15.55 -9.17 -25.41
N PRO A 513 14.59 -8.93 -24.49
CA PRO A 513 14.28 -7.59 -24.02
C PRO A 513 15.47 -6.99 -23.26
N GLN A 514 15.60 -5.67 -23.27
CA GLN A 514 16.75 -4.94 -22.72
C GLN A 514 17.11 -5.34 -21.27
N TRP A 515 16.11 -5.60 -20.42
CA TRP A 515 16.34 -6.06 -19.04
C TRP A 515 16.99 -7.46 -18.97
N LEU A 516 16.64 -8.38 -19.89
CA LEU A 516 17.24 -9.72 -19.93
C LEU A 516 18.67 -9.63 -20.44
N SER A 517 18.92 -8.83 -21.48
CA SER A 517 20.26 -8.50 -21.95
C SER A 517 21.11 -7.86 -20.85
N ALA A 518 20.56 -6.92 -20.07
CA ALA A 518 21.26 -6.29 -18.95
C ALA A 518 21.62 -7.30 -17.83
N ALA A 519 20.73 -8.25 -17.53
CA ALA A 519 20.99 -9.32 -16.56
C ALA A 519 22.09 -10.27 -17.05
N LEU A 520 21.99 -10.76 -18.29
CA LEU A 520 23.00 -11.62 -18.93
C LEU A 520 24.36 -10.93 -18.99
N ASN A 521 24.39 -9.68 -19.47
CA ASN A 521 25.59 -8.87 -19.57
C ASN A 521 26.24 -8.71 -18.19
N THR A 522 25.46 -8.39 -17.14
CA THR A 522 26.00 -8.26 -15.78
C THR A 522 26.60 -9.56 -15.27
N LEU A 523 25.92 -10.70 -15.44
CA LEU A 523 26.44 -12.00 -15.01
C LEU A 523 27.72 -12.39 -15.77
N VAL A 524 27.81 -12.07 -17.07
CA VAL A 524 29.01 -12.29 -17.90
C VAL A 524 30.18 -11.39 -17.46
N GLU A 525 29.94 -10.10 -17.29
CA GLU A 525 30.97 -9.13 -16.89
C GLU A 525 31.59 -9.49 -15.54
N ILE A 526 30.75 -9.73 -14.53
CA ILE A 526 31.20 -10.06 -13.18
C ILE A 526 31.83 -11.48 -13.17
N GLY A 527 31.27 -12.43 -13.91
CA GLY A 527 31.74 -13.82 -13.97
C GLY A 527 33.09 -14.00 -14.67
N TYR A 528 33.34 -13.29 -15.78
CA TYR A 528 34.45 -13.61 -16.68
C TYR A 528 35.39 -12.44 -17.01
N TRP A 529 35.04 -11.16 -16.78
CA TRP A 529 35.93 -10.05 -17.16
C TRP A 529 36.92 -9.70 -16.03
N LYS A 530 38.13 -9.26 -16.42
CA LYS A 530 39.08 -8.57 -15.54
C LYS A 530 38.60 -7.14 -15.35
N LEU A 531 37.72 -6.97 -14.38
CA LEU A 531 37.29 -5.66 -13.90
C LEU A 531 38.46 -4.98 -13.18
N ASP A 532 38.65 -3.69 -13.45
CA ASP A 532 39.56 -2.85 -12.66
C ASP A 532 39.10 -2.83 -11.20
N LYS A 533 40.07 -2.90 -10.28
CA LYS A 533 39.85 -2.83 -8.83
C LYS A 533 39.18 -1.52 -8.40
N SER A 534 39.29 -0.44 -9.20
CA SER A 534 38.59 0.83 -8.95
C SER A 534 37.06 0.74 -9.10
N LEU A 535 36.55 -0.21 -9.90
CA LEU A 535 35.13 -0.30 -10.27
C LEU A 535 34.27 -0.92 -9.17
N ALA A 536 34.84 -1.83 -8.36
CA ALA A 536 34.14 -2.58 -7.33
C ALA A 536 34.79 -2.39 -5.96
N SER A 537 33.97 -2.13 -4.93
CA SER A 537 34.42 -2.01 -3.55
C SER A 537 33.47 -2.75 -2.60
N PRO A 538 33.92 -3.79 -1.87
CA PRO A 538 35.24 -4.45 -1.98
C PRO A 538 35.53 -5.04 -3.37
N PRO A 539 36.75 -5.49 -3.69
CA PRO A 539 37.04 -6.15 -4.97
C PRO A 539 36.14 -7.38 -5.25
N ILE A 540 35.97 -7.72 -6.53
CA ILE A 540 35.25 -8.94 -6.95
C ILE A 540 36.15 -10.15 -6.73
N SER A 541 35.75 -11.03 -5.82
CA SER A 541 36.44 -12.30 -5.51
C SER A 541 36.04 -13.44 -6.44
N ASP A 542 36.85 -14.50 -6.47
CA ASP A 542 36.55 -15.69 -7.26
C ASP A 542 35.27 -16.42 -6.80
N VAL A 543 34.92 -16.33 -5.52
CA VAL A 543 33.60 -16.77 -4.99
C VAL A 543 32.46 -16.00 -5.67
N THR A 544 32.58 -14.68 -5.77
CA THR A 544 31.59 -13.85 -6.51
C THR A 544 31.52 -14.26 -7.98
N ARG A 545 32.68 -14.45 -8.63
CA ARG A 545 32.76 -14.87 -10.04
C ARG A 545 32.06 -16.20 -10.26
N GLN A 546 32.37 -17.20 -9.43
CA GLN A 546 31.78 -18.54 -9.51
C GLN A 546 30.25 -18.48 -9.32
N VAL A 547 29.75 -17.69 -8.37
CA VAL A 547 28.30 -17.49 -8.20
C VAL A 547 27.67 -16.89 -9.47
N CYS A 548 28.26 -15.83 -10.06
CA CYS A 548 27.74 -15.25 -11.30
C CYS A 548 27.76 -16.25 -12.47
N ARG A 549 28.83 -17.06 -12.61
CA ARG A 549 28.89 -18.15 -13.62
C ARG A 549 27.79 -19.19 -13.39
N GLN A 550 27.60 -19.66 -12.16
CA GLN A 550 26.52 -20.61 -11.82
C GLN A 550 25.12 -20.04 -12.07
N ARG A 551 24.90 -18.75 -11.81
CA ARG A 551 23.63 -18.07 -12.09
C ARG A 551 23.41 -17.87 -13.59
N LEU A 552 24.45 -17.57 -14.36
CA LEU A 552 24.38 -17.55 -15.82
C LEU A 552 24.03 -18.93 -16.38
N SER A 553 24.72 -20.00 -15.95
CA SER A 553 24.36 -21.38 -16.35
C SER A 553 22.93 -21.75 -15.95
N SER A 554 22.46 -21.27 -14.79
CA SER A 554 21.07 -21.45 -14.33
C SER A 554 20.03 -20.67 -15.13
N VAL A 555 20.41 -19.52 -15.71
CA VAL A 555 19.60 -18.74 -16.67
C VAL A 555 19.57 -19.47 -18.01
N ILE A 556 20.73 -19.92 -18.52
CA ILE A 556 20.86 -20.66 -19.77
C ILE A 556 20.02 -21.94 -19.70
N GLY A 557 20.17 -22.79 -18.67
CA GLY A 557 19.36 -24.01 -18.51
C GLY A 557 17.85 -23.77 -18.30
N HIS A 558 17.42 -22.54 -18.01
CA HIS A 558 16.01 -22.16 -18.08
C HIS A 558 15.59 -21.78 -19.51
N VAL A 559 16.42 -20.99 -20.20
CA VAL A 559 16.23 -20.56 -21.60
C VAL A 559 16.34 -21.71 -22.61
N MET A 560 17.11 -22.77 -22.32
CA MET A 560 17.19 -24.00 -23.13
C MET A 560 15.86 -24.76 -23.24
N LYS A 561 14.84 -24.39 -22.45
CA LYS A 561 13.47 -24.96 -22.51
C LYS A 561 12.57 -24.25 -23.53
N LEU A 562 13.12 -23.26 -24.23
CA LEU A 562 12.41 -22.44 -25.22
C LEU A 562 12.67 -22.99 -26.63
N PRO A 563 11.87 -22.59 -27.65
CA PRO A 563 12.14 -22.91 -29.05
C PRO A 563 13.59 -22.63 -29.45
N LEU A 564 14.15 -23.47 -30.33
CA LEU A 564 15.56 -23.46 -30.69
C LEU A 564 16.09 -22.07 -31.06
N ALA A 565 15.34 -21.30 -31.86
CA ALA A 565 15.68 -19.93 -32.26
C ALA A 565 15.88 -18.97 -31.08
N GLN A 566 15.05 -19.10 -30.04
CA GLN A 566 15.12 -18.30 -28.82
C GLN A 566 16.32 -18.71 -27.98
N ALA A 567 16.48 -20.02 -27.74
CA ALA A 567 17.61 -20.55 -26.98
C ALA A 567 18.98 -20.22 -27.63
N SER A 568 19.10 -20.42 -28.94
CA SER A 568 20.32 -20.11 -29.70
C SER A 568 20.65 -18.63 -29.64
N ARG A 569 19.66 -17.73 -29.79
CA ARG A 569 19.91 -16.29 -29.82
C ARG A 569 20.33 -15.72 -28.46
N THR A 570 19.74 -16.18 -27.36
CA THR A 570 20.17 -15.76 -26.02
C THR A 570 21.57 -16.25 -25.67
N LEU A 571 21.92 -17.50 -26.00
CA LEU A 571 23.25 -17.99 -25.69
C LEU A 571 24.31 -17.34 -26.58
N LEU A 572 24.01 -17.14 -27.87
CA LEU A 572 24.84 -16.35 -28.77
C LEU A 572 25.06 -14.94 -28.20
N TRP A 573 24.03 -14.24 -27.73
CA TRP A 573 24.16 -12.93 -27.10
C TRP A 573 25.12 -12.94 -25.90
N ALA A 574 24.99 -13.93 -25.01
CA ALA A 574 25.86 -14.05 -23.84
C ALA A 574 27.34 -14.27 -24.24
N VAL A 575 27.59 -15.04 -25.31
CA VAL A 575 28.94 -15.27 -25.86
C VAL A 575 29.46 -14.07 -26.65
N GLU A 576 28.62 -13.38 -27.43
CA GLU A 576 28.95 -12.14 -28.12
C GLU A 576 29.36 -11.05 -27.11
N HIS A 577 28.60 -10.88 -26.02
CA HIS A 577 28.97 -9.96 -24.94
C HIS A 577 30.26 -10.42 -24.25
N LEU A 578 30.42 -11.72 -23.97
CA LEU A 578 31.66 -12.31 -23.45
C LEU A 578 32.85 -12.16 -24.42
N ARG A 579 32.64 -11.85 -25.70
CA ARG A 579 33.71 -11.64 -26.69
C ARG A 579 33.84 -10.19 -27.15
N SER A 580 33.08 -9.26 -26.56
CA SER A 580 33.02 -7.83 -26.93
C SER A 580 34.24 -6.98 -26.52
N VAL A 581 35.07 -7.47 -25.58
CA VAL A 581 36.30 -6.79 -25.13
C VAL A 581 37.58 -7.48 -25.63
N GLY A 582 38.75 -6.88 -25.44
CA GLY A 582 40.02 -7.47 -25.87
C GLY A 582 40.37 -8.76 -25.10
N GLU A 583 41.13 -9.67 -25.72
CA GLU A 583 41.47 -10.96 -25.07
C GLU A 583 42.21 -10.83 -23.73
N ASN A 584 42.94 -9.73 -23.54
CA ASN A 584 43.64 -9.42 -22.30
C ASN A 584 42.69 -8.96 -21.17
N SER A 585 41.50 -8.48 -21.51
CA SER A 585 40.46 -7.99 -20.60
C SER A 585 39.59 -9.12 -20.02
N TYR A 586 39.77 -10.36 -20.45
CA TYR A 586 39.15 -11.53 -19.81
C TYR A 586 39.97 -12.01 -18.63
N GLY A 587 39.27 -12.44 -17.57
CA GLY A 587 39.75 -13.39 -16.58
C GLY A 587 39.82 -14.79 -17.20
N TYR A 588 40.52 -14.88 -18.33
CA TYR A 588 40.64 -16.07 -19.16
C TYR A 588 41.13 -17.24 -18.31
N PRO A 589 40.65 -18.48 -18.59
CA PRO A 589 41.29 -19.69 -18.11
C PRO A 589 42.80 -19.66 -18.33
N ASN A 590 43.55 -20.54 -17.66
CA ASN A 590 44.97 -20.76 -18.00
C ASN A 590 45.18 -21.52 -19.34
N ALA A 591 44.29 -21.31 -20.32
CA ALA A 591 44.24 -22.06 -21.56
C ALA A 591 45.30 -21.60 -22.58
N GLY A 592 45.95 -22.59 -23.21
CA GLY A 592 47.08 -22.41 -24.11
C GLY A 592 46.77 -21.73 -25.44
N LYS A 593 47.83 -21.46 -26.23
CA LYS A 593 47.73 -20.80 -27.54
C LYS A 593 46.76 -21.51 -28.50
N GLU A 594 46.72 -22.84 -28.45
CA GLU A 594 45.86 -23.68 -29.28
C GLU A 594 44.37 -23.48 -28.95
N THR A 595 44.00 -23.53 -27.67
CA THR A 595 42.62 -23.28 -27.23
C THR A 595 42.17 -21.87 -27.59
N LYS A 596 43.06 -20.86 -27.48
CA LYS A 596 42.78 -19.49 -27.94
C LYS A 596 42.52 -19.43 -29.45
N ALA A 597 43.33 -20.12 -30.26
CA ALA A 597 43.13 -20.19 -31.70
C ALA A 597 41.82 -20.93 -32.07
N LEU A 598 41.50 -22.01 -31.37
CA LEU A 598 40.25 -22.77 -31.56
C LEU A 598 39.03 -21.92 -31.23
N VAL A 599 39.03 -21.18 -30.10
CA VAL A 599 37.95 -20.24 -29.76
C VAL A 599 37.80 -19.16 -30.83
N ARG A 600 38.88 -18.55 -31.33
CA ARG A 600 38.80 -17.57 -32.44
C ARG A 600 38.23 -18.18 -33.73
N LYS A 601 38.60 -19.42 -34.07
CA LYS A 601 38.04 -20.17 -35.21
C LYS A 601 36.53 -20.38 -35.01
N THR A 602 36.11 -20.72 -33.79
CA THR A 602 34.71 -20.86 -33.39
C THR A 602 33.96 -19.54 -33.45
N ASP A 603 34.50 -18.43 -32.95
CA ASP A 603 33.88 -17.09 -33.01
C ASP A 603 33.60 -16.66 -34.46
N LYS A 604 34.49 -17.01 -35.39
CA LYS A 604 34.26 -16.77 -36.82
C LYS A 604 33.14 -17.70 -37.32
N ARG A 605 33.29 -19.01 -37.09
CA ARG A 605 32.32 -20.02 -37.56
C ARG A 605 30.90 -19.78 -37.04
N MET A 606 30.73 -19.37 -35.78
CA MET A 606 29.42 -19.01 -35.20
C MET A 606 28.77 -17.83 -35.93
N ARG A 607 29.54 -16.77 -36.22
CA ARG A 607 29.03 -15.60 -36.96
C ARG A 607 28.65 -15.97 -38.39
N ASP A 608 29.53 -16.68 -39.09
CA ASP A 608 29.28 -17.14 -40.47
C ASP A 608 28.02 -18.04 -40.52
N THR A 609 27.88 -18.97 -39.56
CA THR A 609 26.74 -19.92 -39.48
C THR A 609 25.44 -19.22 -39.04
N SER A 610 25.51 -18.22 -38.16
CA SER A 610 24.36 -17.41 -37.75
C SER A 610 23.84 -16.57 -38.92
N MET A 611 24.74 -15.91 -39.66
CA MET A 611 24.39 -15.15 -40.86
C MET A 611 23.79 -16.05 -41.96
N TYR A 612 24.33 -17.26 -42.14
CA TYR A 612 23.74 -18.27 -43.03
C TYR A 612 22.33 -18.70 -42.58
N SER A 613 22.11 -18.91 -41.28
CA SER A 613 20.77 -19.19 -40.74
C SER A 613 19.77 -18.08 -41.05
N MET A 614 20.16 -16.82 -40.92
CA MET A 614 19.31 -15.67 -41.22
C MET A 614 18.90 -15.64 -42.71
N MET A 615 19.82 -16.00 -43.61
CA MET A 615 19.53 -16.13 -45.04
C MET A 615 18.57 -17.28 -45.36
N LEU A 616 18.57 -18.36 -44.59
CA LEU A 616 17.61 -19.47 -44.74
C LEU A 616 16.21 -19.17 -44.18
N GLY A 617 16.07 -18.24 -43.23
CA GLY A 617 14.76 -17.84 -42.70
C GLY A 617 13.89 -17.05 -43.68
N VAL A 618 14.45 -16.60 -44.82
CA VAL A 618 13.74 -15.81 -45.82
C VAL A 618 12.70 -16.66 -46.57
N PRO A 619 11.46 -16.17 -46.77
CA PRO A 619 10.43 -16.88 -47.52
C PRO A 619 10.89 -17.34 -48.90
N GLY A 620 10.87 -18.67 -49.14
CA GLY A 620 11.26 -19.29 -50.41
C GLY A 620 12.62 -20.03 -50.40
N SER A 621 13.35 -20.06 -49.28
CA SER A 621 14.67 -20.73 -49.18
C SER A 621 14.65 -22.26 -49.35
N GLY A 622 13.54 -22.91 -49.02
CA GLY A 622 13.34 -24.37 -49.13
C GLY A 622 14.11 -25.24 -48.13
N ASN A 623 14.95 -24.67 -47.26
CA ASN A 623 15.81 -25.40 -46.32
C ASN A 623 15.50 -25.03 -44.85
N SER A 624 15.70 -25.97 -43.92
CA SER A 624 15.53 -25.70 -42.48
C SER A 624 16.68 -24.87 -41.91
N GLU A 625 16.31 -23.81 -41.19
CA GLU A 625 17.18 -22.97 -40.38
C GLU A 625 17.60 -23.61 -39.04
N ASP A 626 17.03 -24.76 -38.66
CA ASP A 626 17.23 -25.39 -37.36
C ASP A 626 18.63 -26.00 -37.20
N VAL A 627 19.17 -26.63 -38.25
CA VAL A 627 20.51 -27.26 -38.18
C VAL A 627 21.62 -26.20 -37.97
N PRO A 628 21.66 -25.08 -38.74
CA PRO A 628 22.55 -23.96 -38.44
C PRO A 628 22.38 -23.39 -37.02
N ARG A 629 21.14 -23.23 -36.53
CA ARG A 629 20.88 -22.75 -35.16
C ARG A 629 21.36 -23.72 -34.09
N ALA A 630 21.22 -25.02 -34.31
CA ALA A 630 21.74 -26.05 -33.42
C ALA A 630 23.28 -25.98 -33.34
N PHE A 631 23.97 -25.84 -34.47
CA PHE A 631 25.43 -25.62 -34.45
C PHE A 631 25.81 -24.33 -33.71
N VAL A 632 25.16 -23.19 -33.97
CA VAL A 632 25.41 -21.92 -33.26
C VAL A 632 25.22 -22.09 -31.75
N LEU A 633 24.14 -22.77 -31.33
CA LEU A 633 23.86 -23.06 -29.93
C LEU A 633 24.98 -23.91 -29.30
N LEU A 634 25.31 -25.06 -29.90
CA LEU A 634 26.33 -25.98 -29.38
C LEU A 634 27.73 -25.34 -29.33
N TYR A 635 28.13 -24.57 -30.35
CA TYR A 635 29.37 -23.82 -30.32
C TYR A 635 29.39 -22.78 -29.18
N ALA A 636 28.28 -22.06 -28.95
CA ALA A 636 28.19 -21.08 -27.88
C ALA A 636 28.24 -21.74 -26.49
N MET A 637 27.62 -22.93 -26.32
CA MET A 637 27.74 -23.75 -25.10
C MET A 637 29.19 -24.16 -24.85
N ALA A 638 29.84 -24.72 -25.86
CA ALA A 638 31.21 -25.23 -25.77
C ALA A 638 32.24 -24.11 -25.54
N VAL A 639 32.05 -22.93 -26.14
CA VAL A 639 32.85 -21.73 -25.81
C VAL A 639 32.66 -21.34 -24.35
N LEU A 640 31.42 -21.30 -23.84
CA LEU A 640 31.18 -20.95 -22.43
C LEU A 640 31.80 -21.98 -21.46
N GLN A 641 31.78 -23.27 -21.82
CA GLN A 641 32.45 -24.34 -21.07
C GLN A 641 33.98 -24.17 -21.02
N VAL A 642 34.62 -23.78 -22.13
CA VAL A 642 36.05 -23.43 -22.14
C VAL A 642 36.33 -22.32 -21.12
N TYR A 643 35.48 -21.27 -21.06
CA TYR A 643 35.59 -20.19 -20.09
C TYR A 643 35.27 -20.58 -18.64
N ASN A 644 34.62 -21.74 -18.42
CA ASN A 644 34.40 -22.35 -17.12
C ASN A 644 35.51 -23.34 -16.70
N GLU A 645 36.56 -23.50 -17.51
CA GLU A 645 37.67 -24.45 -17.30
C GLU A 645 37.24 -25.93 -17.34
N ASP A 646 36.14 -26.24 -18.02
CA ASP A 646 35.66 -27.61 -18.24
C ASP A 646 36.68 -28.38 -19.13
N PRO A 647 37.23 -29.53 -18.67
CA PRO A 647 38.28 -30.25 -19.39
C PRO A 647 37.81 -30.82 -20.73
N ASP A 648 36.52 -31.17 -20.85
CA ASP A 648 35.95 -31.80 -22.05
C ASP A 648 35.54 -30.76 -23.12
N ALA A 649 35.60 -29.47 -22.80
CA ALA A 649 35.19 -28.38 -23.67
C ALA A 649 36.07 -28.22 -24.92
N ARG A 650 37.39 -28.44 -24.80
CA ARG A 650 38.30 -28.37 -25.96
C ARG A 650 38.06 -29.54 -26.94
N PRO A 651 37.99 -30.81 -26.49
CA PRO A 651 37.53 -31.92 -27.34
C PRO A 651 36.17 -31.63 -27.98
N ALA A 652 35.15 -31.24 -27.20
CA ALA A 652 33.81 -30.94 -27.71
C ALA A 652 33.81 -29.85 -28.80
N LEU A 653 34.63 -28.80 -28.67
CA LEU A 653 34.79 -27.80 -29.72
C LEU A 653 35.44 -28.37 -31.00
N GLN A 654 36.39 -29.29 -30.88
CA GLN A 654 37.02 -29.93 -32.03
C GLN A 654 36.03 -30.86 -32.73
N ASP A 655 35.33 -31.72 -31.96
CA ASP A 655 34.24 -32.59 -32.44
C ASP A 655 33.19 -31.78 -33.25
N LEU A 656 32.80 -30.61 -32.74
CA LEU A 656 31.89 -29.66 -33.41
C LEU A 656 32.42 -29.12 -34.73
N HIS A 657 33.72 -28.75 -34.79
CA HIS A 657 34.34 -28.25 -36.03
C HIS A 657 34.41 -29.32 -37.11
N ASP A 658 34.72 -30.55 -36.72
CA ASP A 658 34.87 -31.66 -37.65
C ASP A 658 33.50 -32.07 -38.19
N CYS A 659 32.51 -32.27 -37.32
CA CYS A 659 31.11 -32.51 -37.67
C CYS A 659 30.51 -31.41 -38.59
N ALA A 660 30.73 -30.14 -38.26
CA ALA A 660 30.25 -29.03 -39.10
C ALA A 660 30.92 -29.00 -40.48
N SER A 661 32.20 -29.42 -40.57
CA SER A 661 32.92 -29.52 -41.85
C SER A 661 32.45 -30.69 -42.73
N GLU A 662 31.81 -31.70 -42.16
CA GLU A 662 31.17 -32.79 -42.89
C GLU A 662 29.77 -32.40 -43.35
N TRP A 663 29.01 -31.70 -42.51
CA TRP A 663 27.73 -31.12 -42.90
C TRP A 663 27.87 -30.10 -44.05
N ASP A 664 28.93 -29.28 -44.06
CA ASP A 664 29.24 -28.38 -45.19
C ASP A 664 29.43 -29.13 -46.53
N LYS A 665 29.83 -30.41 -46.49
CA LYS A 665 30.05 -31.26 -47.67
C LYS A 665 28.79 -32.07 -48.04
N ASN A 666 27.95 -32.40 -47.06
CA ASN A 666 26.74 -33.21 -47.23
C ASN A 666 25.59 -32.69 -46.34
N SER A 667 24.95 -31.61 -46.80
CA SER A 667 23.94 -30.85 -46.06
C SER A 667 22.65 -31.63 -45.73
N GLN A 668 22.44 -32.83 -46.28
CA GLN A 668 21.27 -33.67 -46.02
C GLN A 668 21.45 -34.65 -44.84
N SER A 669 22.65 -34.81 -44.29
CA SER A 669 22.90 -35.82 -43.23
C SER A 669 22.64 -35.28 -41.82
N VAL A 670 21.39 -35.38 -41.36
CA VAL A 670 21.01 -35.10 -39.95
C VAL A 670 21.61 -36.13 -38.97
N SER A 671 22.00 -37.32 -39.45
CA SER A 671 22.61 -38.39 -38.63
C SER A 671 23.83 -37.91 -37.84
N ILE A 672 24.71 -37.11 -38.48
CA ILE A 672 25.97 -36.65 -37.88
C ILE A 672 25.70 -35.73 -36.68
N LEU A 673 24.67 -34.88 -36.76
CA LEU A 673 24.25 -34.03 -35.64
C LEU A 673 23.62 -34.86 -34.50
N ILE A 674 22.86 -35.91 -34.82
CA ILE A 674 22.30 -36.82 -33.82
C ILE A 674 23.41 -37.59 -33.09
N GLU A 675 24.40 -38.10 -33.83
CA GLU A 675 25.58 -38.78 -33.26
C GLU A 675 26.39 -37.83 -32.36
N LEU A 676 26.58 -36.57 -32.76
CA LEU A 676 27.22 -35.54 -31.94
C LEU A 676 26.41 -35.25 -30.67
N LEU A 677 25.09 -35.08 -30.76
CA LEU A 677 24.23 -34.86 -29.60
C LEU A 677 24.25 -36.05 -28.63
N LEU A 678 24.23 -37.29 -29.14
CA LEU A 678 24.39 -38.50 -28.32
C LEU A 678 25.77 -38.54 -27.64
N SER A 679 26.82 -38.08 -28.31
CA SER A 679 28.17 -37.95 -27.73
C SER A 679 28.24 -36.89 -26.62
N PHE A 680 27.37 -35.87 -26.65
CA PHE A 680 27.31 -34.83 -25.62
C PHE A 680 26.45 -35.23 -24.43
N VAL A 681 25.35 -35.96 -24.66
CA VAL A 681 24.52 -36.58 -23.62
C VAL A 681 25.30 -37.59 -22.77
N SER A 682 26.36 -38.20 -23.33
CA SER A 682 27.25 -39.10 -22.58
C SER A 682 28.34 -38.39 -21.74
N LYS A 683 28.56 -37.09 -21.94
CA LYS A 683 29.54 -36.27 -21.19
C LYS A 683 28.88 -35.68 -19.93
N GLN A 684 29.56 -35.72 -18.78
CA GLN A 684 29.01 -35.25 -17.49
C GLN A 684 29.02 -33.71 -17.34
N SER A 685 28.63 -32.94 -18.35
CA SER A 685 28.55 -31.48 -18.24
C SER A 685 27.17 -31.02 -17.77
N THR A 686 27.12 -29.98 -16.94
CA THR A 686 25.86 -29.41 -16.40
C THR A 686 25.06 -28.56 -17.39
N LEU A 687 25.54 -28.45 -18.64
CA LEU A 687 24.95 -27.63 -19.70
C LEU A 687 24.36 -28.45 -20.86
N TYR A 688 24.86 -29.67 -21.12
CA TYR A 688 24.39 -30.54 -22.22
C TYR A 688 23.14 -31.35 -21.85
#